data_AF-A0A7X4I1K1-F1
#
_entry.id   AF-A0A7X4I1K1-F1
#
_cell.length_a   1.000
_cell.length_b   1.000
_cell.length_c   1.000
_cell.angle_alpha   90.00
_cell.angle_beta   90.00
_cell.angle_gamma   90.00
#
_symmetry.space_group_name_H-M   'P 1'
#
loop_
_entity.id
_entity.type
_entity.pdbx_description
1 polymer ?
#
loop_
_entity_poly.entity_id
_entity_poly.type
_entity_poly.pdbx_seq_one_letter_code
_entity_poly.pdbx_strand_id
1 'polypeptide(L)'
;MVLWLELPEGLVVGQAAVMPEDLDGAVGRVLRTALTVPLVGAPRRPDAIRVDDPVSADEVRAAIDGTIPVTVAPVPELDEVFNHLVESMPPGDADESYLADSRVSPAAVERLFTAARGLFATAPWSIAADVQVLRMDVPALDVEGACLSILGQATGRHGVLIFPSLDGFEAFMDAAGDLEDGQIDLGSGWLALMYERAADLPPAMRREAMTHGWPVESPDAYPVVERRDPDGVLRPLVERDVEIAAACARSLGAFILKYAATFSSDTFTPVCESYFDEDDQEVRFTVPYEAYADVDLSDPVDDLRADMEFDVALAPEPAPVAPFRPRVARNAPCPCGSGRKYKKCCLPDDEAQHADRQRAPAIHESDERLVARLTRFAMREFGAAWASFREDFRSLREAVPLAAPWSVYNFEVDGRTAVEAYLERHGHRCTADERAWLNAQRAAWLSVWEVVAVDPGKTVKLRDLLSDVQRTVQEKRGSRTLVPRDTILARVVDHEGISLLCGMHPRPLSPVGAAEVVRYTGRRLQRRGTVPIDRLRDPAVGSYLIRHWEDAVDVADAQRAAPPQFCNQDGDPLLPTTDHFDVTPGAAAAVEARVAALDGAERGETIEDRTEYAFLRPHDPPHPDGEQAVIGHVRVEPTVLRLETNSVTRADALRARIETACGTRIRHRAREHTDPQALLKDREERPPPPAPGSPEARAVAEFKRRHYARWLDQPLPALQGRTPRDAARTAAGRAELELVFKQMEHMENHAPGDAPFDFSPLRRELRLDIT
;
A
#
# COMPACT_ATOMS: atom_id res chain seq x y z
N MET A 1 35.33 16.25 18.19
CA MET A 1 34.64 14.97 18.45
C MET A 1 34.69 14.69 19.95
N VAL A 2 33.59 14.22 20.54
CA VAL A 2 33.49 13.81 21.95
C VAL A 2 33.35 12.29 22.01
N LEU A 3 34.09 11.62 22.90
CA LEU A 3 34.09 10.17 23.03
C LEU A 3 33.98 9.75 24.51
N TRP A 4 33.25 8.67 24.77
CA TRP A 4 33.16 8.00 26.06
C TRP A 4 33.55 6.53 25.92
N LEU A 5 34.58 6.14 26.65
CA LEU A 5 35.13 4.79 26.67
C LEU A 5 34.84 4.12 28.02
N GLU A 6 34.29 2.91 27.98
CA GLU A 6 34.09 2.07 29.15
C GLU A 6 35.32 1.17 29.39
N LEU A 7 35.80 1.14 30.63
CA LEU A 7 36.92 0.32 31.06
C LEU A 7 36.46 -0.71 32.10
N PRO A 8 37.10 -1.91 32.15
CA PRO A 8 38.29 -2.32 31.39
C PRO A 8 38.03 -2.84 29.96
N GLU A 9 36.79 -2.97 29.53
CA GLU A 9 36.41 -3.65 28.27
C GLU A 9 36.83 -2.89 27.00
N GLY A 10 37.16 -1.60 27.11
CA GLY A 10 37.59 -0.78 25.98
C GLY A 10 36.48 -0.45 24.99
N LEU A 11 35.22 -0.46 25.45
CA LEU A 11 34.06 -0.24 24.58
C LEU A 11 33.74 1.24 24.44
N VAL A 12 33.60 1.73 23.21
CA VAL A 12 33.09 3.07 22.96
C VAL A 12 31.58 3.06 23.21
N VAL A 13 31.15 3.68 24.31
CA VAL A 13 29.75 3.70 24.75
C VAL A 13 29.03 4.99 24.37
N GLY A 14 29.76 6.03 23.97
CA GLY A 14 29.19 7.26 23.44
C GLY A 14 30.15 8.01 22.53
N GLN A 15 29.63 8.57 21.44
CA GLN A 15 30.40 9.35 20.47
C GLN A 15 29.51 10.44 19.88
N ALA A 16 30.08 11.62 19.63
CA ALA A 16 29.44 12.65 18.82
C ALA A 16 30.46 13.52 18.07
N ALA A 17 30.18 13.82 16.81
CA ALA A 17 30.80 14.93 16.11
C ALA A 17 30.08 16.22 16.53
N VAL A 18 30.84 17.22 16.98
CA VAL A 18 30.32 18.48 17.51
C VAL A 18 31.03 19.60 16.79
N MET A 19 30.27 20.56 16.25
CA MET A 19 30.82 21.73 15.59
C MET A 19 31.51 22.65 16.61
N PRO A 20 32.54 23.42 16.24
CA PRO A 20 33.28 24.28 17.17
C PRO A 20 32.41 25.23 17.99
N GLU A 21 31.33 25.74 17.39
CA GLU A 21 30.34 26.62 18.03
C GLU A 21 29.45 25.95 19.09
N ASP A 22 29.37 24.62 19.09
CA ASP A 22 28.50 23.82 19.98
C ASP A 22 29.27 23.03 21.05
N LEU A 23 30.58 23.28 21.21
CA LEU A 23 31.45 22.55 22.12
C LEU A 23 31.06 22.70 23.59
N ASP A 24 30.51 23.86 23.98
CA ASP A 24 30.11 24.13 25.36
C ASP A 24 29.05 23.13 25.84
N GLY A 25 29.35 22.40 26.92
CA GLY A 25 28.45 21.41 27.52
C GLY A 25 28.35 20.09 26.75
N ALA A 26 29.11 19.90 25.67
CA ALA A 26 28.99 18.75 24.80
C ALA A 26 29.42 17.45 25.49
N VAL A 27 30.46 17.50 26.31
CA VAL A 27 31.02 16.31 26.99
C VAL A 27 29.98 15.72 27.95
N GLY A 28 29.34 16.59 28.74
CA GLY A 28 28.25 16.20 29.64
C GLY A 28 26.98 15.74 28.90
N ARG A 29 26.64 16.36 27.75
CA ARG A 29 25.48 15.94 26.94
C ARG A 29 25.66 14.52 26.40
N VAL A 30 26.79 14.23 25.78
CA VAL A 30 27.07 12.91 25.19
C VAL A 30 27.11 11.83 26.27
N LEU A 31 27.61 12.15 27.47
CA LEU A 31 27.58 11.23 28.60
C LEU A 31 26.14 10.83 29.00
N ARG A 32 25.22 11.80 29.09
CA ARG A 32 23.81 11.48 29.44
C ARG A 32 23.16 10.55 28.43
N THR A 33 23.45 10.76 27.16
CA THR A 33 23.02 9.86 26.10
C THR A 33 23.63 8.48 26.30
N ALA A 34 24.95 8.37 26.49
CA ALA A 34 25.63 7.10 26.70
C ALA A 34 25.10 6.30 27.91
N LEU A 35 24.72 6.99 29.01
CA LEU A 35 24.16 6.34 30.20
C LEU A 35 22.74 5.77 29.98
N THR A 36 22.00 6.30 29.01
CA THR A 36 20.60 5.95 28.76
C THR A 36 20.39 5.10 27.50
N VAL A 37 21.23 5.32 26.49
CA VAL A 37 21.26 4.64 25.19
C VAL A 37 22.74 4.56 24.76
N PRO A 38 23.53 3.62 25.33
CA PRO A 38 24.93 3.46 24.93
C PRO A 38 25.03 2.93 23.51
N LEU A 39 26.12 3.27 22.81
CA LEU A 39 26.43 2.71 21.49
C LEU A 39 26.59 1.18 21.51
N VAL A 40 27.06 0.64 22.63
CA VAL A 40 27.28 -0.81 22.80
C VAL A 40 26.72 -1.28 24.14
N GLY A 41 25.84 -2.27 24.07
CA GLY A 41 25.27 -2.97 25.22
C GLY A 41 24.00 -2.33 25.79
N ALA A 42 23.52 -2.85 26.91
CA ALA A 42 22.34 -2.31 27.61
C ALA A 42 22.71 -1.05 28.43
N PRO A 43 21.75 -0.15 28.71
CA PRO A 43 21.97 1.03 29.55
C PRO A 43 22.50 0.65 30.93
N ARG A 44 23.59 1.30 31.34
CA ARG A 44 24.34 0.95 32.54
C ARG A 44 25.03 2.17 33.13
N ARG A 45 25.32 2.08 34.42
CA ARG A 45 25.88 3.17 35.20
C ARG A 45 27.33 2.86 35.58
N PRO A 46 28.29 3.76 35.32
CA PRO A 46 29.68 3.55 35.69
C PRO A 46 29.88 3.76 37.18
N ASP A 47 30.86 3.04 37.74
CA ASP A 47 31.27 3.17 39.14
C ASP A 47 32.09 4.44 39.39
N ALA A 48 32.81 4.93 38.38
CA ALA A 48 33.56 6.18 38.42
C ALA A 48 33.72 6.75 37.00
N ILE A 49 33.92 8.06 36.90
CA ILE A 49 34.18 8.75 35.63
C ILE A 49 35.53 9.48 35.72
N ARG A 50 36.32 9.36 34.67
CA ARG A 50 37.60 10.06 34.48
C ARG A 50 37.53 10.91 33.21
N VAL A 51 37.98 12.15 33.31
CA VAL A 51 38.17 13.09 32.18
C VAL A 51 39.54 13.75 32.31
N ASP A 52 40.07 14.26 31.21
CA ASP A 52 41.42 14.81 31.09
C ASP A 52 41.55 16.26 31.57
N ASP A 53 40.47 17.03 31.57
CA ASP A 53 40.49 18.44 31.96
C ASP A 53 39.40 18.86 32.96
N PRO A 54 39.63 19.96 33.72
CA PRO A 54 38.66 20.44 34.72
C PRO A 54 37.33 20.95 34.17
N VAL A 55 37.29 21.50 32.94
CA VAL A 55 36.07 22.03 32.32
C VAL A 55 35.13 20.88 31.99
N SER A 56 35.64 19.83 31.33
CA SER A 56 34.90 18.60 31.09
C SER A 56 34.38 17.96 32.39
N ALA A 57 35.16 18.02 33.46
CA ALA A 57 34.74 17.48 34.75
C ALA A 57 33.54 18.24 35.34
N ASP A 58 33.49 19.56 35.17
CA ASP A 58 32.37 20.37 35.62
C ASP A 58 31.11 20.12 34.77
N GLU A 59 31.26 19.95 33.45
CA GLU A 59 30.16 19.54 32.57
C GLU A 59 29.58 18.17 32.97
N VAL A 60 30.45 17.21 33.24
CA VAL A 60 30.08 15.86 33.66
C VAL A 60 29.35 15.89 35.00
N ARG A 61 29.86 16.66 35.98
CA ARG A 61 29.20 16.84 37.28
C ARG A 61 27.83 17.49 37.15
N ALA A 62 27.66 18.43 36.23
CA ALA A 62 26.36 19.04 35.94
C ALA A 62 25.41 18.06 35.22
N ALA A 63 25.95 17.08 34.51
CA ALA A 63 25.20 16.11 33.73
C ALA A 63 24.72 14.88 34.53
N ILE A 64 25.34 14.59 35.67
CA ILE A 64 25.04 13.41 36.48
C ILE A 64 24.54 13.77 37.88
N ASP A 65 23.88 12.83 38.53
CA ASP A 65 23.26 12.95 39.84
C ASP A 65 24.27 12.83 41.00
N GLY A 66 25.39 13.55 40.95
CA GLY A 66 26.35 13.81 42.05
C GLY A 66 26.92 12.62 42.86
N THR A 67 26.53 11.39 42.53
CA THR A 67 26.78 10.17 43.30
C THR A 67 27.82 9.27 42.63
N ILE A 68 28.18 9.58 41.38
CA ILE A 68 29.31 8.96 40.67
C ILE A 68 30.55 9.84 40.89
N PRO A 69 31.65 9.31 41.42
CA PRO A 69 32.92 10.03 41.55
C PRO A 69 33.46 10.48 40.18
N VAL A 70 33.84 11.76 40.06
CA VAL A 70 34.44 12.35 38.84
C VAL A 70 35.85 12.83 39.13
N THR A 71 36.85 12.24 38.45
CA THR A 71 38.27 12.53 38.63
C THR A 71 38.86 13.18 37.38
N VAL A 72 39.69 14.21 37.59
CA VAL A 72 40.50 14.81 36.51
C VAL A 72 41.85 14.14 36.51
N ALA A 73 42.15 13.36 35.47
CA ALA A 73 43.41 12.64 35.31
C ALA A 73 43.62 12.27 33.82
N PRO A 74 44.88 12.04 33.38
CA PRO A 74 45.15 11.64 32.00
C PRO A 74 44.33 10.41 31.56
N VAL A 75 43.92 10.42 30.29
CA VAL A 75 43.08 9.40 29.64
C VAL A 75 43.81 8.77 28.43
N PRO A 76 44.98 8.16 28.62
CA PRO A 76 45.78 7.61 27.51
C PRO A 76 45.04 6.57 26.67
N GLU A 77 44.04 5.91 27.24
CA GLU A 77 43.19 4.93 26.53
C GLU A 77 42.31 5.61 25.46
N LEU A 78 41.89 6.86 25.68
CA LEU A 78 41.19 7.64 24.67
C LEU A 78 42.14 8.14 23.58
N ASP A 79 43.38 8.46 23.94
CA ASP A 79 44.42 8.84 22.96
C ASP A 79 44.72 7.67 22.01
N GLU A 80 44.80 6.43 22.53
CA GLU A 80 44.98 5.22 21.71
C GLU A 80 43.80 4.99 20.75
N VAL A 81 42.56 5.11 21.22
CA VAL A 81 41.36 4.97 20.39
C VAL A 81 41.28 6.09 19.35
N PHE A 82 41.64 7.32 19.71
CA PHE A 82 41.67 8.45 18.77
C PHE A 82 42.75 8.26 17.71
N ASN A 83 43.94 7.80 18.09
CA ASN A 83 45.03 7.51 17.15
C ASN A 83 44.63 6.39 16.17
N HIS A 84 43.99 5.32 16.64
CA HIS A 84 43.43 4.31 15.74
C HIS A 84 42.32 4.86 14.84
N LEU A 85 41.45 5.74 15.36
CA LEU A 85 40.43 6.37 14.53
C LEU A 85 41.06 7.23 13.42
N VAL A 86 42.10 7.99 13.74
CA VAL A 86 42.89 8.79 12.79
C VAL A 86 43.65 7.92 11.79
N GLU A 87 44.21 6.78 12.22
CA GLU A 87 44.84 5.79 11.34
C GLU A 87 43.83 5.08 10.41
N SER A 88 42.56 5.01 10.82
CA SER A 88 41.45 4.43 10.05
C SER A 88 40.63 5.43 9.23
N MET A 89 40.84 6.74 9.43
CA MET A 89 40.32 7.74 8.51
C MET A 89 41.10 7.61 7.19
N PRO A 90 40.44 7.77 6.02
CA PRO A 90 41.17 7.91 4.77
C PRO A 90 42.24 8.99 4.94
N PRO A 91 43.48 8.79 4.44
CA PRO A 91 44.46 9.86 4.44
C PRO A 91 43.80 11.09 3.82
N GLY A 92 43.89 12.24 4.51
CA GLY A 92 43.32 13.48 3.99
C GLY A 92 43.82 13.78 2.58
N ASP A 93 43.07 14.61 1.84
CA ASP A 93 43.14 14.99 0.41
C ASP A 93 44.51 15.29 -0.25
N ALA A 94 45.63 15.01 0.40
CA ALA A 94 46.99 15.28 -0.03
C ALA A 94 47.66 14.17 -0.86
N ASP A 95 47.20 12.90 -0.78
CA ASP A 95 47.91 11.75 -1.36
C ASP A 95 47.23 11.08 -2.58
N GLU A 96 46.02 11.50 -2.98
CA GLU A 96 45.37 10.93 -4.17
C GLU A 96 45.99 11.48 -5.47
N SER A 97 46.32 10.57 -6.39
CA SER A 97 47.04 10.82 -7.65
C SER A 97 46.50 9.90 -8.75
N TYR A 98 46.35 10.42 -9.98
CA TYR A 98 46.00 9.60 -11.14
C TYR A 98 47.10 8.60 -11.48
N LEU A 99 48.35 8.94 -11.16
CA LEU A 99 49.51 8.11 -11.43
C LEU A 99 49.74 7.06 -10.33
N ALA A 100 48.99 7.15 -9.21
CA ALA A 100 49.00 6.20 -8.09
C ALA A 100 50.42 5.71 -7.73
N ASP A 101 51.33 6.64 -7.41
CA ASP A 101 52.75 6.37 -7.11
C ASP A 101 53.49 5.58 -8.22
N SER A 102 53.20 5.84 -9.49
CA SER A 102 53.73 5.12 -10.67
C SER A 102 53.16 3.73 -10.91
N ARG A 103 52.08 3.33 -10.22
CA ARG A 103 51.33 2.08 -10.51
C ARG A 103 50.46 2.18 -11.78
N VAL A 104 50.17 3.41 -12.21
CA VAL A 104 49.42 3.72 -13.43
C VAL A 104 50.28 4.60 -14.32
N SER A 105 50.41 4.23 -15.59
CA SER A 105 51.19 5.01 -16.55
C SER A 105 50.44 6.27 -17.00
N PRO A 106 51.14 7.38 -17.31
CA PRO A 106 50.49 8.57 -17.88
C PRO A 106 49.72 8.28 -19.18
N ALA A 107 50.14 7.27 -19.95
CA ALA A 107 49.48 6.85 -21.18
C ALA A 107 48.13 6.16 -20.91
N ALA A 108 48.04 5.33 -19.86
CA ALA A 108 46.77 4.73 -19.44
C ALA A 108 45.77 5.79 -18.96
N VAL A 109 46.24 6.79 -18.20
CA VAL A 109 45.40 7.92 -17.77
C VAL A 109 44.95 8.77 -18.97
N GLU A 110 45.82 9.02 -19.94
CA GLU A 110 45.46 9.74 -21.17
C GLU A 110 44.35 9.03 -21.96
N ARG A 111 44.44 7.70 -22.08
CA ARG A 111 43.37 6.87 -22.67
C ARG A 111 42.07 6.98 -21.89
N LEU A 112 42.13 6.90 -20.56
CA LEU A 112 40.96 7.08 -19.69
C LEU A 112 40.30 8.45 -19.93
N PHE A 113 41.06 9.55 -19.89
CA PHE A 113 40.52 10.90 -20.08
C PHE A 113 39.90 11.08 -21.46
N THR A 114 40.56 10.54 -22.50
CA THR A 114 40.04 10.61 -23.87
C THR A 114 38.71 9.86 -24.00
N ALA A 115 38.62 8.63 -23.45
CA ALA A 115 37.42 7.82 -23.46
C ALA A 115 36.29 8.43 -22.60
N ALA A 116 36.62 8.86 -21.38
CA ALA A 116 35.67 9.45 -20.43
C ALA A 116 35.11 10.79 -20.91
N ARG A 117 35.89 11.59 -21.65
CA ARG A 117 35.36 12.79 -22.33
C ARG A 117 34.23 12.41 -23.29
N GLY A 118 34.45 11.37 -24.11
CA GLY A 118 33.45 10.86 -25.04
C GLY A 118 32.18 10.40 -24.32
N LEU A 119 32.33 9.57 -23.28
CA LEU A 119 31.20 9.09 -22.48
C LEU A 119 30.40 10.26 -21.87
N PHE A 120 31.06 11.25 -21.30
CA PHE A 120 30.40 12.42 -20.71
C PHE A 120 29.63 13.23 -21.74
N ALA A 121 30.21 13.46 -22.92
CA ALA A 121 29.54 14.15 -24.01
C ALA A 121 28.28 13.41 -24.51
N THR A 122 28.30 12.07 -24.47
CA THR A 122 27.12 11.26 -24.83
C THR A 122 26.06 11.18 -23.73
N ALA A 123 26.44 11.44 -22.48
CA ALA A 123 25.57 11.46 -21.29
C ALA A 123 24.58 10.28 -21.22
N PRO A 124 25.05 9.02 -21.14
CA PRO A 124 24.17 7.83 -21.15
C PRO A 124 23.15 7.82 -19.99
N TRP A 125 23.48 8.44 -18.86
CA TRP A 125 22.58 8.66 -17.71
C TRP A 125 21.39 9.60 -17.98
N SER A 126 21.33 10.24 -19.15
CA SER A 126 20.15 10.97 -19.62
C SER A 126 19.15 10.09 -20.37
N ILE A 127 19.54 8.84 -20.68
CA ILE A 127 18.80 7.90 -21.51
C ILE A 127 18.44 6.63 -20.72
N ALA A 128 19.39 6.09 -19.95
CA ALA A 128 19.21 4.89 -19.14
C ALA A 128 18.94 5.23 -17.66
N ALA A 129 18.08 4.44 -17.01
CA ALA A 129 17.76 4.59 -15.59
C ALA A 129 18.72 3.78 -14.70
N ASP A 130 18.90 4.21 -13.46
CA ASP A 130 19.87 3.64 -12.50
C ASP A 130 19.70 2.13 -12.22
N VAL A 131 18.49 1.60 -12.46
CA VAL A 131 18.12 0.18 -12.27
C VAL A 131 18.36 -0.71 -13.50
N GLN A 132 18.65 -0.13 -14.67
CA GLN A 132 18.94 -0.89 -15.88
C GLN A 132 20.41 -1.28 -15.92
N VAL A 133 20.67 -2.59 -15.91
CA VAL A 133 22.03 -3.15 -15.98
C VAL A 133 22.30 -3.82 -17.33
N LEU A 134 23.55 -3.83 -17.76
CA LEU A 134 24.00 -4.51 -18.98
C LEU A 134 25.29 -5.29 -18.76
N ARG A 135 25.50 -6.33 -19.57
CA ARG A 135 26.71 -7.16 -19.51
C ARG A 135 27.82 -6.50 -20.32
N MET A 136 29.04 -6.54 -19.81
CA MET A 136 30.26 -6.16 -20.52
C MET A 136 31.29 -7.29 -20.49
N ASP A 137 31.85 -7.59 -21.66
CA ASP A 137 33.01 -8.47 -21.83
C ASP A 137 34.16 -7.68 -22.48
N VAL A 138 35.36 -7.83 -21.94
CA VAL A 138 36.61 -7.27 -22.49
C VAL A 138 37.67 -8.38 -22.50
N PRO A 139 37.70 -9.24 -23.54
CA PRO A 139 38.56 -10.42 -23.57
C PRO A 139 40.04 -10.13 -23.37
N ALA A 140 40.54 -9.02 -23.94
CA ALA A 140 41.94 -8.61 -23.81
C ALA A 140 42.36 -8.26 -22.37
N LEU A 141 41.40 -7.95 -21.50
CA LEU A 141 41.63 -7.60 -20.10
C LEU A 141 41.18 -8.71 -19.14
N ASP A 142 40.77 -9.88 -19.63
CA ASP A 142 40.22 -10.97 -18.82
C ASP A 142 39.00 -10.50 -18.00
N VAL A 143 38.11 -9.76 -18.67
CA VAL A 143 36.80 -9.36 -18.11
C VAL A 143 35.73 -10.13 -18.85
N GLU A 144 35.07 -11.05 -18.17
CA GLU A 144 33.97 -11.84 -18.72
C GLU A 144 32.75 -11.71 -17.80
N GLY A 145 31.63 -11.30 -18.37
CA GLY A 145 30.37 -11.18 -17.65
C GLY A 145 30.34 -10.06 -16.61
N ALA A 146 31.07 -8.96 -16.79
CA ALA A 146 30.95 -7.83 -15.87
C ALA A 146 29.54 -7.22 -15.96
N CYS A 147 28.95 -6.86 -14.82
CA CYS A 147 27.65 -6.19 -14.75
C CYS A 147 27.85 -4.68 -14.60
N LEU A 148 27.37 -3.92 -15.57
CA LEU A 148 27.43 -2.46 -15.58
C LEU A 148 26.12 -1.87 -15.10
N SER A 149 26.19 -0.96 -14.13
CA SER A 149 25.08 -0.10 -13.68
C SER A 149 25.43 1.36 -13.98
N ILE A 150 24.56 2.07 -14.70
CA ILE A 150 24.75 3.47 -15.07
C ILE A 150 24.18 4.33 -13.94
N LEU A 151 24.99 5.23 -13.38
CA LEU A 151 24.59 6.14 -12.30
C LEU A 151 24.11 7.48 -12.85
N GLY A 152 22.89 7.88 -12.48
CA GLY A 152 22.20 9.06 -13.00
C GLY A 152 21.35 9.84 -11.98
N GLN A 153 20.28 10.47 -12.48
CA GLN A 153 19.60 11.64 -11.89
C GLN A 153 19.20 11.53 -10.40
N ALA A 154 18.97 10.32 -9.88
CA ALA A 154 18.57 10.13 -8.49
C ALA A 154 19.73 10.30 -7.48
N THR A 155 20.97 10.03 -7.90
CA THR A 155 22.14 10.03 -6.99
C THR A 155 22.89 11.37 -6.96
N GLY A 156 22.59 12.28 -7.90
CA GLY A 156 23.29 13.56 -8.06
C GLY A 156 24.75 13.44 -8.56
N ARG A 157 25.23 12.21 -8.82
CA ARG A 157 26.56 11.91 -9.36
C ARG A 157 26.42 11.12 -10.66
N HIS A 158 27.26 11.43 -11.65
CA HIS A 158 27.22 10.79 -12.95
C HIS A 158 28.34 9.77 -13.10
N GLY A 159 28.03 8.63 -13.72
CA GLY A 159 29.03 7.71 -14.27
C GLY A 159 28.57 6.26 -14.25
N VAL A 160 29.47 5.32 -13.96
CA VAL A 160 29.19 3.87 -14.12
C VAL A 160 29.84 3.07 -12.99
N LEU A 161 29.10 2.09 -12.47
CA LEU A 161 29.62 1.02 -11.61
C LEU A 161 29.80 -0.27 -12.41
N ILE A 162 30.91 -0.95 -12.20
CA ILE A 162 31.31 -2.18 -12.87
C ILE A 162 31.50 -3.26 -11.81
N PHE A 163 30.57 -4.20 -11.76
CA PHE A 163 30.63 -5.37 -10.89
C PHE A 163 31.25 -6.55 -11.64
N PRO A 164 31.99 -7.45 -10.96
CA PRO A 164 32.58 -8.64 -11.58
C PRO A 164 31.55 -9.56 -12.24
N SER A 165 30.31 -9.56 -11.74
CA SER A 165 29.19 -10.34 -12.26
C SER A 165 27.87 -9.74 -11.81
N LEU A 166 26.78 -10.21 -12.40
CA LEU A 166 25.42 -9.87 -11.96
C LEU A 166 25.12 -10.38 -10.54
N ASP A 167 25.60 -11.58 -10.17
CA ASP A 167 25.53 -12.09 -8.80
C ASP A 167 26.22 -11.14 -7.81
N GLY A 168 27.31 -10.50 -8.25
CA GLY A 168 28.04 -9.49 -7.48
C GLY A 168 27.25 -8.18 -7.32
N PHE A 169 26.63 -7.69 -8.41
CA PHE A 169 25.72 -6.53 -8.35
C PHE A 169 24.53 -6.79 -7.42
N GLU A 170 23.94 -7.98 -7.48
CA GLU A 170 22.82 -8.35 -6.60
C GLU A 170 23.24 -8.48 -5.14
N ALA A 171 24.42 -9.07 -4.87
CA ALA A 171 24.99 -9.09 -3.53
C ALA A 171 25.19 -7.68 -2.97
N PHE A 172 25.67 -6.75 -3.79
CA PHE A 172 25.80 -5.35 -3.43
C PHE A 172 24.43 -4.69 -3.14
N MET A 173 23.44 -4.88 -4.01
CA MET A 173 22.09 -4.34 -3.81
C MET A 173 21.39 -4.91 -2.56
N ASP A 174 21.62 -6.19 -2.27
CA ASP A 174 21.11 -6.84 -1.06
C ASP A 174 21.76 -6.24 0.20
N ALA A 175 23.10 -6.14 0.21
CA ALA A 175 23.84 -5.61 1.35
C ALA A 175 23.60 -4.11 1.60
N ALA A 176 23.45 -3.31 0.55
CA ALA A 176 23.18 -1.87 0.66
C ALA A 176 21.82 -1.55 1.32
N GLY A 177 20.85 -2.47 1.23
CA GLY A 177 19.54 -2.32 1.88
C GLY A 177 19.47 -2.79 3.34
N ASP A 178 20.51 -3.48 3.83
CA ASP A 178 20.60 -4.11 5.15
C ASP A 178 21.73 -3.52 6.02
N LEU A 179 22.16 -2.27 5.75
CA LEU A 179 23.14 -1.53 6.56
C LEU A 179 22.57 -1.16 7.95
N GLU A 180 22.29 -2.15 8.79
CA GLU A 180 22.18 -2.03 10.24
C GLU A 180 23.52 -2.41 10.89
N ASP A 181 24.02 -1.56 11.78
CA ASP A 181 25.15 -1.78 12.70
C ASP A 181 26.39 -2.52 12.15
N GLY A 182 27.27 -1.76 11.47
CA GLY A 182 28.71 -2.06 11.44
C GLY A 182 29.15 -3.25 10.57
N GLN A 183 28.27 -3.80 9.72
CA GLN A 183 28.66 -4.78 8.72
C GLN A 183 29.35 -4.08 7.54
N ILE A 184 30.62 -4.43 7.29
CA ILE A 184 31.49 -3.78 6.30
C ILE A 184 31.47 -4.52 4.94
N ASP A 185 30.95 -5.75 4.89
CA ASP A 185 30.92 -6.58 3.68
C ASP A 185 29.67 -6.34 2.82
N LEU A 186 29.88 -5.65 1.70
CA LEU A 186 28.93 -5.33 0.64
C LEU A 186 28.78 -6.48 -0.37
N GLY A 187 29.35 -7.65 -0.09
CA GLY A 187 29.11 -8.91 -0.82
C GLY A 187 29.80 -9.02 -2.18
N SER A 188 30.22 -7.91 -2.78
CA SER A 188 31.03 -7.87 -4.00
C SER A 188 31.90 -6.61 -4.02
N GLY A 189 33.11 -6.74 -4.56
CA GLY A 189 33.89 -5.57 -4.96
C GLY A 189 33.34 -4.97 -6.25
N TRP A 190 33.69 -3.72 -6.53
CA TRP A 190 33.33 -3.03 -7.77
C TRP A 190 34.39 -2.02 -8.18
N LEU A 191 34.40 -1.70 -9.47
CA LEU A 191 35.13 -0.58 -10.04
C LEU A 191 34.13 0.52 -10.40
N ALA A 192 34.43 1.77 -10.08
CA ALA A 192 33.59 2.90 -10.42
C ALA A 192 34.36 3.87 -11.34
N LEU A 193 33.68 4.40 -12.35
CA LEU A 193 34.12 5.57 -13.10
C LEU A 193 33.13 6.70 -12.84
N MET A 194 33.57 7.73 -12.13
CA MET A 194 32.77 8.88 -11.70
C MET A 194 33.29 10.18 -12.31
N TYR A 195 32.44 11.20 -12.32
CA TYR A 195 32.82 12.54 -12.74
C TYR A 195 32.78 13.51 -11.58
N GLU A 196 33.87 14.23 -11.37
CA GLU A 196 34.02 15.23 -10.32
C GLU A 196 34.33 16.61 -10.90
N ARG A 197 34.00 17.65 -10.12
CA ARG A 197 34.36 19.02 -10.47
C ARG A 197 35.83 19.26 -10.22
N ALA A 198 36.45 20.08 -11.05
CA ALA A 198 37.84 20.50 -10.87
C ALA A 198 38.07 21.04 -9.44
N ALA A 199 37.12 21.81 -8.90
CA ALA A 199 37.21 22.38 -7.55
C ALA A 199 37.26 21.30 -6.44
N ASP A 200 36.60 20.17 -6.66
CA ASP A 200 36.46 19.09 -5.68
C ASP A 200 37.58 18.04 -5.81
N LEU A 201 38.33 18.04 -6.91
CA LEU A 201 39.48 17.15 -7.08
C LEU A 201 40.63 17.42 -6.09
N PRO A 202 41.37 16.38 -5.68
CA PRO A 202 42.64 16.52 -4.97
C PRO A 202 43.64 17.45 -5.70
N PRO A 203 44.39 18.30 -5.00
CA PRO A 203 45.35 19.23 -5.62
C PRO A 203 46.44 18.56 -6.47
N ALA A 204 46.82 17.32 -6.17
CA ALA A 204 47.79 16.56 -6.96
C ALA A 204 47.19 16.12 -8.31
N MET A 205 46.03 15.48 -8.30
CA MET A 205 45.28 15.09 -9.51
C MET A 205 45.00 16.27 -10.45
N ARG A 206 44.59 17.43 -9.91
CA ARG A 206 44.45 18.66 -10.71
C ARG A 206 45.74 19.06 -11.42
N ARG A 207 46.86 19.06 -10.69
CA ARG A 207 48.18 19.44 -11.24
C ARG A 207 48.65 18.46 -12.30
N GLU A 208 48.42 17.16 -12.10
CA GLU A 208 48.74 16.11 -13.07
C GLU A 208 47.96 16.31 -14.38
N ALA A 209 46.65 16.48 -14.30
CA ALA A 209 45.81 16.74 -15.47
C ALA A 209 46.26 18.00 -16.24
N MET A 210 46.60 19.09 -15.52
CA MET A 210 47.14 20.30 -16.13
C MET A 210 48.53 20.11 -16.75
N THR A 211 49.40 19.32 -16.10
CA THR A 211 50.79 19.10 -16.53
C THR A 211 50.85 18.24 -17.79
N HIS A 212 50.03 17.19 -17.86
CA HIS A 212 49.97 16.27 -18.99
C HIS A 212 49.01 16.75 -20.09
N GLY A 213 48.15 17.72 -19.82
CA GLY A 213 47.22 18.27 -20.80
C GLY A 213 46.10 17.31 -21.18
N TRP A 214 45.70 16.43 -20.26
CA TRP A 214 44.66 15.43 -20.54
C TRP A 214 43.30 16.08 -20.83
N PRO A 215 42.56 15.60 -21.84
CA PRO A 215 41.34 16.26 -22.31
C PRO A 215 40.15 16.01 -21.37
N VAL A 216 39.39 17.06 -21.03
CA VAL A 216 38.11 17.00 -20.32
C VAL A 216 37.03 17.78 -21.07
N GLU A 217 35.77 17.37 -20.96
CA GLU A 217 34.66 18.02 -21.69
C GLU A 217 34.29 19.37 -21.08
N SER A 218 34.29 19.45 -19.75
CA SER A 218 33.98 20.66 -18.99
C SER A 218 34.71 20.66 -17.64
N PRO A 219 34.75 21.79 -16.92
CA PRO A 219 35.31 21.84 -15.57
C PRO A 219 34.62 20.90 -14.56
N ASP A 220 33.43 20.40 -14.87
CA ASP A 220 32.63 19.51 -14.02
C ASP A 220 32.73 18.02 -14.42
N ALA A 221 33.64 17.69 -15.34
CA ALA A 221 33.71 16.38 -15.99
C ALA A 221 35.09 15.72 -15.88
N TYR A 222 35.75 15.83 -14.73
CA TYR A 222 37.02 15.11 -14.52
C TYR A 222 36.74 13.66 -14.13
N PRO A 223 37.26 12.67 -14.86
CA PRO A 223 37.02 11.26 -14.55
C PRO A 223 37.82 10.84 -13.31
N VAL A 224 37.17 10.20 -12.34
CA VAL A 224 37.77 9.59 -11.15
C VAL A 224 37.44 8.10 -11.16
N VAL A 225 38.46 7.27 -11.01
CA VAL A 225 38.29 5.81 -10.92
C VAL A 225 38.49 5.37 -9.48
N GLU A 226 37.56 4.60 -8.95
CA GLU A 226 37.68 3.97 -7.63
C GLU A 226 37.57 2.47 -7.75
N ARG A 227 38.38 1.75 -6.97
CA ARG A 227 38.23 0.31 -6.80
C ARG A 227 37.93 0.02 -5.33
N ARG A 228 36.86 -0.74 -5.07
CA ARG A 228 36.50 -1.18 -3.73
C ARG A 228 36.42 -2.70 -3.68
N ASP A 229 36.91 -3.26 -2.58
CA ASP A 229 36.75 -4.68 -2.26
C ASP A 229 35.35 -4.93 -1.67
N PRO A 230 34.93 -6.21 -1.48
CA PRO A 230 33.66 -6.53 -0.84
C PRO A 230 33.49 -5.85 0.52
N ASP A 231 34.57 -5.65 1.28
CA ASP A 231 34.58 -4.90 2.54
C ASP A 231 34.43 -3.36 2.36
N GLY A 232 34.08 -2.87 1.17
CA GLY A 232 33.94 -1.44 0.87
C GLY A 232 35.23 -0.63 0.96
N VAL A 233 36.37 -1.25 1.30
CA VAL A 233 37.67 -0.58 1.44
C VAL A 233 38.19 -0.15 0.07
N LEU A 234 38.56 1.12 -0.04
CA LEU A 234 39.19 1.67 -1.24
C LEU A 234 40.58 1.05 -1.43
N ARG A 235 40.86 0.52 -2.62
CA ARG A 235 42.15 -0.06 -2.98
C ARG A 235 42.92 0.86 -3.91
N PRO A 236 44.27 0.91 -3.80
CA PRO A 236 45.09 1.60 -4.77
C PRO A 236 44.85 1.03 -6.17
N LEU A 237 44.66 1.91 -7.15
CA LEU A 237 44.49 1.52 -8.54
C LEU A 237 45.77 0.91 -9.11
N VAL A 238 45.59 -0.09 -9.98
CA VAL A 238 46.62 -0.57 -10.91
C VAL A 238 46.24 -0.24 -12.34
N GLU A 239 47.22 -0.29 -13.25
CA GLU A 239 47.00 0.02 -14.68
C GLU A 239 45.81 -0.74 -15.30
N ARG A 240 45.62 -2.02 -14.95
CA ARG A 240 44.46 -2.81 -15.41
C ARG A 240 43.11 -2.21 -15.03
N ASP A 241 42.98 -1.65 -13.82
CA ASP A 241 41.71 -1.08 -13.35
C ASP A 241 41.34 0.15 -14.21
N VAL A 242 42.34 0.98 -14.51
CA VAL A 242 42.18 2.17 -15.37
C VAL A 242 41.87 1.77 -16.81
N GLU A 243 42.50 0.72 -17.34
CA GLU A 243 42.21 0.20 -18.69
C GLU A 243 40.79 -0.34 -18.81
N ILE A 244 40.26 -1.03 -17.79
CA ILE A 244 38.86 -1.51 -17.80
C ILE A 244 37.90 -0.32 -17.84
N ALA A 245 38.11 0.69 -16.99
CA ALA A 245 37.29 1.90 -16.99
C ALA A 245 37.35 2.64 -18.34
N ALA A 246 38.55 2.73 -18.94
CA ALA A 246 38.75 3.36 -20.25
C ALA A 246 38.05 2.58 -21.37
N ALA A 247 38.18 1.26 -21.40
CA ALA A 247 37.53 0.38 -22.38
C ALA A 247 35.99 0.49 -22.29
N CYS A 248 35.44 0.48 -21.07
CA CYS A 248 34.02 0.70 -20.83
C CYS A 248 33.57 2.07 -21.37
N ALA A 249 34.25 3.16 -20.96
CA ALA A 249 33.85 4.51 -21.32
C ALA A 249 33.91 4.79 -22.83
N ARG A 250 34.87 4.18 -23.53
CA ARG A 250 35.10 4.39 -24.95
C ARG A 250 33.90 3.97 -25.81
N SER A 251 33.29 2.84 -25.45
CA SER A 251 32.29 2.18 -26.29
C SER A 251 30.87 2.30 -25.74
N LEU A 252 30.70 2.46 -24.42
CA LEU A 252 29.39 2.49 -23.78
C LEU A 252 28.51 3.62 -24.31
N GLY A 253 29.05 4.84 -24.47
CA GLY A 253 28.29 5.98 -24.98
C GLY A 253 27.70 5.74 -26.37
N ALA A 254 28.49 5.13 -27.27
CA ALA A 254 28.04 4.79 -28.62
C ALA A 254 26.96 3.69 -28.60
N PHE A 255 27.11 2.69 -27.74
CA PHE A 255 26.11 1.63 -27.56
C PHE A 255 24.78 2.18 -27.06
N ILE A 256 24.78 2.96 -25.98
CA ILE A 256 23.55 3.55 -25.43
C ILE A 256 22.87 4.47 -26.44
N LEU A 257 23.62 5.31 -27.17
CA LEU A 257 23.04 6.18 -28.19
C LEU A 257 22.42 5.41 -29.36
N LYS A 258 23.09 4.36 -29.84
CA LYS A 258 22.60 3.52 -30.94
C LYS A 258 21.31 2.78 -30.56
N TYR A 259 21.23 2.35 -29.31
CA TYR A 259 20.12 1.57 -28.76
C TYR A 259 19.26 2.38 -27.78
N ALA A 260 19.21 3.70 -27.91
CA ALA A 260 18.51 4.56 -26.95
C ALA A 260 17.04 4.17 -26.77
N ALA A 261 16.38 3.74 -27.86
CA ALA A 261 15.01 3.23 -27.82
C ALA A 261 14.86 2.01 -26.90
N THR A 262 15.87 1.13 -26.82
CA THR A 262 15.87 -0.04 -25.93
C THR A 262 15.88 0.34 -24.45
N PHE A 263 16.48 1.50 -24.10
CA PHE A 263 16.52 2.00 -22.74
C PHE A 263 15.30 2.85 -22.37
N SER A 264 14.53 3.32 -23.36
CA SER A 264 13.35 4.19 -23.20
C SER A 264 12.00 3.53 -23.54
N SER A 265 11.97 2.24 -23.87
CA SER A 265 10.78 1.50 -24.34
C SER A 265 10.43 0.33 -23.42
N ASP A 266 9.13 0.06 -23.24
CA ASP A 266 8.58 -1.08 -22.49
C ASP A 266 8.60 -2.40 -23.29
N THR A 267 9.16 -2.40 -24.50
CA THR A 267 9.34 -3.59 -25.37
C THR A 267 10.79 -3.69 -25.82
N PHE A 268 11.34 -4.90 -25.72
CA PHE A 268 12.76 -5.17 -25.72
C PHE A 268 13.15 -6.11 -26.86
N THR A 269 14.33 -5.89 -27.44
CA THR A 269 14.94 -6.87 -28.34
C THR A 269 16.38 -7.08 -27.87
N PRO A 270 16.80 -8.32 -27.56
CA PRO A 270 18.17 -8.63 -27.20
C PRO A 270 19.18 -8.06 -28.18
N VAL A 271 20.16 -7.33 -27.65
CA VAL A 271 21.28 -6.81 -28.43
C VAL A 271 22.56 -7.31 -27.82
N CYS A 272 23.41 -7.91 -28.64
CA CYS A 272 24.78 -8.24 -28.33
C CYS A 272 25.66 -7.67 -29.44
N GLU A 273 26.50 -6.68 -29.13
CA GLU A 273 27.35 -6.01 -30.13
C GLU A 273 28.75 -5.77 -29.59
N SER A 274 29.72 -5.96 -30.47
CA SER A 274 31.14 -5.73 -30.22
C SER A 274 31.62 -4.43 -30.85
N TYR A 275 32.44 -3.70 -30.10
CA TYR A 275 33.13 -2.48 -30.50
C TYR A 275 34.63 -2.73 -30.45
N PHE A 276 35.36 -2.20 -31.42
CA PHE A 276 36.81 -2.38 -31.54
C PHE A 276 37.49 -1.00 -31.55
N ASP A 277 38.64 -0.89 -30.90
CA ASP A 277 39.46 0.32 -30.92
C ASP A 277 40.54 0.29 -32.02
N GLU A 278 41.46 1.27 -31.99
CA GLU A 278 42.55 1.38 -32.97
C GLU A 278 43.58 0.23 -32.85
N ASP A 279 43.62 -0.46 -31.71
CA ASP A 279 44.51 -1.58 -31.41
C ASP A 279 43.80 -2.95 -31.56
N ASP A 280 42.59 -2.98 -32.15
CA ASP A 280 41.73 -4.16 -32.33
C ASP A 280 41.27 -4.79 -30.99
N GLN A 281 41.26 -4.02 -29.91
CA GLN A 281 40.74 -4.44 -28.61
C GLN A 281 39.20 -4.48 -28.66
N GLU A 282 38.64 -5.66 -28.43
CA GLU A 282 37.19 -5.87 -28.37
C GLU A 282 36.60 -5.45 -27.00
N VAL A 283 35.51 -4.69 -27.05
CA VAL A 283 34.57 -4.51 -25.94
C VAL A 283 33.19 -4.92 -26.43
N ARG A 284 32.58 -5.90 -25.76
CA ARG A 284 31.25 -6.41 -26.12
C ARG A 284 30.24 -6.03 -25.06
N PHE A 285 29.09 -5.52 -25.49
CA PHE A 285 27.96 -5.24 -24.61
C PHE A 285 26.79 -6.16 -24.94
N THR A 286 26.08 -6.61 -23.92
CA THR A 286 24.82 -7.36 -24.07
C THR A 286 23.74 -6.77 -23.18
N VAL A 287 22.58 -6.48 -23.78
CA VAL A 287 21.38 -5.98 -23.10
C VAL A 287 20.16 -6.80 -23.57
N PRO A 288 19.32 -7.35 -22.66
CA PRO A 288 19.48 -7.31 -21.21
C PRO A 288 20.70 -8.14 -20.83
N TYR A 289 21.23 -8.00 -19.62
CA TYR A 289 22.42 -8.76 -19.22
C TYR A 289 22.25 -10.27 -19.48
N GLU A 290 21.05 -10.79 -19.26
CA GLU A 290 20.68 -12.20 -19.35
C GLU A 290 20.67 -12.76 -20.78
N ALA A 291 20.64 -11.92 -21.82
CA ALA A 291 20.60 -12.36 -23.23
C ALA A 291 21.87 -13.09 -23.71
N TYR A 292 22.92 -13.15 -22.89
CA TYR A 292 24.13 -13.90 -23.20
C TYR A 292 23.94 -15.42 -23.09
N ALA A 293 23.05 -15.89 -22.20
CA ALA A 293 22.60 -17.27 -22.23
C ALA A 293 21.51 -17.38 -23.29
N ASP A 294 21.47 -18.46 -24.08
CA ASP A 294 20.43 -18.78 -25.09
C ASP A 294 19.03 -18.95 -24.45
N VAL A 295 18.52 -17.91 -23.81
CA VAL A 295 17.13 -17.77 -23.36
C VAL A 295 16.42 -17.09 -24.52
N ASP A 296 15.46 -17.79 -25.12
CA ASP A 296 14.63 -17.27 -26.21
C ASP A 296 13.76 -16.11 -25.67
N LEU A 297 14.31 -14.89 -25.72
CA LEU A 297 13.71 -13.64 -25.23
C LEU A 297 12.72 -13.04 -26.24
N SER A 298 12.23 -13.82 -27.21
CA SER A 298 11.09 -13.41 -28.05
C SER A 298 9.73 -13.56 -27.34
N ASP A 299 9.74 -14.02 -26.08
CA ASP A 299 8.57 -14.23 -25.24
C ASP A 299 8.07 -12.92 -24.57
N PRO A 300 6.77 -12.84 -24.19
CA PRO A 300 6.05 -11.64 -23.73
C PRO A 300 6.43 -11.17 -22.30
N VAL A 301 7.73 -11.12 -22.03
CA VAL A 301 8.38 -10.84 -20.73
C VAL A 301 8.52 -9.34 -20.48
N ASP A 302 8.51 -8.51 -21.52
CA ASP A 302 8.75 -7.07 -21.37
C ASP A 302 7.60 -6.28 -20.74
N ASP A 303 6.35 -6.69 -21.00
CA ASP A 303 5.17 -6.09 -20.36
C ASP A 303 5.22 -6.25 -18.82
N LEU A 304 5.88 -7.30 -18.31
CA LEU A 304 5.96 -7.59 -16.86
C LEU A 304 6.91 -6.65 -16.10
N ARG A 305 7.99 -6.17 -16.74
CA ARG A 305 8.91 -5.24 -16.10
C ARG A 305 8.24 -3.88 -15.91
N ALA A 306 7.51 -3.41 -16.93
CA ALA A 306 6.74 -2.17 -16.88
C ALA A 306 5.53 -2.25 -15.93
N ASP A 307 4.87 -3.41 -15.82
CA ASP A 307 3.75 -3.61 -14.89
C ASP A 307 4.19 -3.72 -13.41
N MET A 308 5.47 -4.03 -13.14
CA MET A 308 6.01 -4.21 -11.78
C MET A 308 6.97 -3.11 -11.31
N GLU A 309 7.52 -2.28 -12.21
CA GLU A 309 8.30 -1.07 -11.86
C GLU A 309 7.34 0.11 -11.58
N PHE A 310 6.81 0.21 -10.36
CA PHE A 310 6.20 1.45 -9.89
C PHE A 310 6.83 1.96 -8.59
N ASP A 311 7.35 3.19 -8.66
CA ASP A 311 7.57 4.06 -7.51
C ASP A 311 6.29 4.11 -6.67
N VAL A 312 6.35 3.60 -5.43
CA VAL A 312 5.27 3.73 -4.45
C VAL A 312 5.29 5.15 -3.87
N ALA A 313 5.01 6.14 -4.70
CA ALA A 313 4.77 7.52 -4.28
C ALA A 313 3.26 7.78 -4.21
N LEU A 314 2.58 7.17 -3.22
CA LEU A 314 1.30 7.69 -2.75
C LEU A 314 1.57 8.61 -1.56
N ALA A 315 1.78 9.90 -1.85
CA ALA A 315 1.82 10.95 -0.84
C ALA A 315 0.47 11.00 -0.09
N PRO A 316 0.44 10.90 1.25
CA PRO A 316 -0.80 11.04 2.00
C PRO A 316 -1.18 12.52 2.18
N GLU A 317 -2.44 12.85 1.89
CA GLU A 317 -3.07 14.04 2.46
C GLU A 317 -3.18 13.93 3.99
N PRO A 318 -3.10 15.04 4.75
CA PRO A 318 -3.15 15.01 6.21
C PRO A 318 -4.54 14.59 6.73
N ALA A 319 -4.60 13.42 7.37
CA ALA A 319 -5.81 12.94 8.03
C ALA A 319 -6.06 13.65 9.38
N PRO A 320 -7.34 13.78 9.79
CA PRO A 320 -7.73 14.46 11.02
C PRO A 320 -7.24 13.71 12.27
N VAL A 321 -6.85 14.50 13.27
CA VAL A 321 -6.31 14.05 14.56
C VAL A 321 -7.36 13.25 15.33
N ALA A 322 -7.06 12.00 15.65
CA ALA A 322 -7.92 11.16 16.49
C ALA A 322 -8.12 11.76 17.89
N PRO A 323 -9.32 11.67 18.49
CA PRO A 323 -9.59 12.21 19.81
C PRO A 323 -8.73 11.53 20.88
N PHE A 324 -8.08 12.36 21.70
CA PHE A 324 -7.24 11.94 22.83
C PHE A 324 -8.06 11.10 23.83
N ARG A 325 -7.79 9.79 23.92
CA ARG A 325 -8.27 8.97 25.03
C ARG A 325 -7.31 9.12 26.22
N PRO A 326 -7.78 9.48 27.42
CA PRO A 326 -6.91 9.63 28.59
C PRO A 326 -6.26 8.29 28.94
N ARG A 327 -4.92 8.29 29.11
CA ARG A 327 -4.15 7.11 29.51
C ARG A 327 -4.65 6.59 30.87
N VAL A 328 -5.08 5.33 30.92
CA VAL A 328 -5.47 4.68 32.17
C VAL A 328 -4.24 4.61 33.09
N ALA A 329 -4.33 5.19 34.29
CA ALA A 329 -3.23 5.18 35.23
C ALA A 329 -2.87 3.74 35.65
N ARG A 330 -1.58 3.39 35.69
CA ARG A 330 -1.08 2.02 35.95
C ARG A 330 -1.69 1.33 37.19
N ASN A 331 -2.05 2.09 38.22
CA ASN A 331 -2.62 1.57 39.47
C ASN A 331 -4.16 1.65 39.54
N ALA A 332 -4.84 2.21 38.53
CA ALA A 332 -6.29 2.32 38.49
C ALA A 332 -6.95 0.94 38.31
N PRO A 333 -8.23 0.77 38.70
CA PRO A 333 -9.02 -0.40 38.34
C PRO A 333 -9.02 -0.61 36.82
N CYS A 334 -8.82 -1.86 36.39
CA CYS A 334 -8.71 -2.20 34.98
C CYS A 334 -10.05 -2.01 34.24
N PRO A 335 -10.07 -1.34 33.06
CA PRO A 335 -11.31 -1.05 32.32
C PRO A 335 -12.00 -2.30 31.76
N CYS A 336 -11.32 -3.45 31.73
CA CYS A 336 -11.93 -4.73 31.33
C CYS A 336 -12.93 -5.29 32.36
N GLY A 337 -13.15 -4.60 33.49
CA GLY A 337 -14.11 -5.02 34.51
C GLY A 337 -13.60 -6.10 35.47
N SER A 338 -12.32 -6.48 35.40
CA SER A 338 -11.74 -7.54 36.24
C SER A 338 -11.57 -7.20 37.71
N GLY A 339 -11.76 -5.92 38.11
CA GLY A 339 -11.54 -5.42 39.47
C GLY A 339 -10.06 -5.36 39.91
N ARG A 340 -9.13 -5.85 39.09
CA ARG A 340 -7.67 -5.80 39.36
C ARG A 340 -7.07 -4.45 38.97
N LYS A 341 -5.90 -4.10 39.54
CA LYS A 341 -5.12 -2.93 39.08
C LYS A 341 -4.68 -3.16 37.63
N TYR A 342 -4.77 -2.13 36.79
CA TYR A 342 -4.46 -2.18 35.35
C TYR A 342 -3.08 -2.81 35.06
N LYS A 343 -2.05 -2.43 35.84
CA LYS A 343 -0.69 -3.02 35.74
C LYS A 343 -0.58 -4.53 35.99
N LYS A 344 -1.57 -5.15 36.63
CA LYS A 344 -1.63 -6.60 36.92
C LYS A 344 -2.70 -7.31 36.10
N CYS A 345 -3.27 -6.63 35.09
CA CYS A 345 -4.34 -7.16 34.26
C CYS A 345 -4.01 -6.91 32.79
N CYS A 346 -4.57 -5.89 32.14
CA CYS A 346 -4.42 -5.67 30.70
C CYS A 346 -3.15 -4.88 30.30
N LEU A 347 -2.41 -4.25 31.23
CA LEU A 347 -1.21 -3.49 30.87
C LEU A 347 -0.13 -4.35 30.18
N PRO A 348 0.22 -5.58 30.64
CA PRO A 348 1.18 -6.42 29.94
C PRO A 348 0.74 -6.76 28.51
N ASP A 349 -0.55 -7.06 28.32
CA ASP A 349 -1.11 -7.34 27.00
C ASP A 349 -1.09 -6.09 26.10
N ASP A 350 -1.38 -4.91 26.65
CA ASP A 350 -1.32 -3.64 25.93
C ASP A 350 0.12 -3.24 25.57
N GLU A 351 1.10 -3.53 26.46
CA GLU A 351 2.54 -3.33 26.23
C GLU A 351 3.06 -4.29 25.16
N ALA A 352 2.66 -5.56 25.18
CA ALA A 352 2.98 -6.55 24.14
C ALA A 352 2.39 -6.14 22.78
N GLN A 353 1.09 -5.79 22.74
CA GLN A 353 0.45 -5.28 21.52
C GLN A 353 1.11 -4.00 21.01
N HIS A 354 1.65 -3.15 21.89
CA HIS A 354 2.37 -1.96 21.46
C HIS A 354 3.70 -2.30 20.81
N ALA A 355 4.46 -3.23 21.39
CA ALA A 355 5.71 -3.73 20.80
C ALA A 355 5.46 -4.38 19.43
N ASP A 356 4.44 -5.24 19.32
CA ASP A 356 4.05 -5.88 18.05
C ASP A 356 3.72 -4.85 16.97
N ARG A 357 2.99 -3.79 17.33
CA ARG A 357 2.65 -2.68 16.41
C ARG A 357 3.86 -1.87 15.97
N GLN A 358 4.92 -1.81 16.78
CA GLN A 358 6.17 -1.14 16.40
C GLN A 358 7.00 -1.99 15.44
N ARG A 359 6.91 -3.33 15.54
CA ARG A 359 7.64 -4.28 14.69
C ARG A 359 6.99 -4.52 13.32
N ALA A 360 5.65 -4.48 13.25
CA ALA A 360 4.91 -4.80 12.03
C ALA A 360 5.33 -4.00 10.78
N PRO A 361 5.59 -2.68 10.83
CA PRO A 361 6.04 -1.92 9.65
C PRO A 361 7.37 -2.40 9.08
N ALA A 362 8.36 -2.69 9.94
CA ALA A 362 9.67 -3.18 9.50
C ALA A 362 9.53 -4.55 8.80
N ILE A 363 8.66 -5.42 9.31
CA ILE A 363 8.41 -6.73 8.70
C ILE A 363 7.71 -6.60 7.34
N HIS A 364 6.77 -5.65 7.18
CA HIS A 364 6.16 -5.37 5.88
C HIS A 364 7.19 -4.85 4.87
N GLU A 365 8.08 -3.94 5.29
CA GLU A 365 9.16 -3.42 4.44
C GLU A 365 10.14 -4.53 4.03
N SER A 366 10.51 -5.41 4.96
CA SER A 366 11.30 -6.61 4.65
C SER A 366 10.57 -7.55 3.68
N ASP A 367 9.27 -7.75 3.83
CA ASP A 367 8.47 -8.59 2.92
C ASP A 367 8.43 -8.03 1.50
N GLU A 368 8.17 -6.72 1.35
CA GLU A 368 8.16 -6.04 0.05
C GLU A 368 9.51 -6.19 -0.66
N ARG A 369 10.62 -5.99 0.07
CA ARG A 369 11.98 -6.19 -0.45
C ARG A 369 12.25 -7.63 -0.86
N LEU A 370 11.85 -8.60 -0.04
CA LEU A 370 12.04 -10.03 -0.32
C LEU A 370 11.18 -10.49 -1.50
N VAL A 371 9.95 -10.02 -1.64
CA VAL A 371 9.11 -10.29 -2.81
C VAL A 371 9.77 -9.76 -4.07
N ALA A 372 10.25 -8.51 -4.07
CA ALA A 372 10.95 -7.93 -5.22
C ALA A 372 12.23 -8.72 -5.59
N ARG A 373 12.99 -9.17 -4.59
CA ARG A 373 14.17 -10.04 -4.78
C ARG A 373 13.79 -11.39 -5.39
N LEU A 374 12.75 -12.04 -4.85
CA LEU A 374 12.26 -13.33 -5.33
C LEU A 374 11.66 -13.23 -6.74
N THR A 375 10.98 -12.14 -7.08
CA THR A 375 10.46 -11.92 -8.44
C THR A 375 11.59 -11.84 -9.46
N ARG A 376 12.64 -11.06 -9.18
CA ARG A 376 13.83 -10.99 -10.06
C ARG A 376 14.48 -12.36 -10.23
N PHE A 377 14.64 -13.10 -9.13
CA PHE A 377 15.15 -14.47 -9.17
C PHE A 377 14.26 -15.40 -10.01
N ALA A 378 12.94 -15.38 -9.79
CA ALA A 378 11.99 -16.25 -10.47
C ALA A 378 11.97 -16.00 -11.98
N MET A 379 11.99 -14.72 -12.38
CA MET A 379 12.06 -14.32 -13.78
C MET A 379 13.28 -14.93 -14.48
N ARG A 380 14.43 -15.00 -13.80
CA ARG A 380 15.63 -15.62 -14.36
C ARG A 380 15.61 -17.13 -14.36
N GLU A 381 15.25 -17.72 -13.23
CA GLU A 381 15.33 -19.17 -13.05
C GLU A 381 14.31 -19.90 -13.93
N PHE A 382 13.14 -19.29 -14.15
CA PHE A 382 12.01 -19.94 -14.80
C PHE A 382 11.50 -19.22 -16.06
N GLY A 383 11.85 -17.96 -16.29
CA GLY A 383 11.47 -17.20 -17.49
C GLY A 383 9.96 -17.18 -17.74
N ALA A 384 9.58 -17.44 -18.99
CA ALA A 384 8.20 -17.42 -19.45
C ALA A 384 7.28 -18.41 -18.71
N ALA A 385 7.83 -19.53 -18.21
CA ALA A 385 7.06 -20.49 -17.45
C ALA A 385 6.55 -19.86 -16.14
N TRP A 386 7.38 -19.08 -15.44
CA TRP A 386 6.95 -18.33 -14.28
C TRP A 386 6.00 -17.19 -14.64
N ALA A 387 6.31 -16.43 -15.70
CA ALA A 387 5.47 -15.33 -16.19
C ALA A 387 4.00 -15.71 -16.46
N SER A 388 3.72 -16.99 -16.73
CA SER A 388 2.36 -17.50 -16.93
C SER A 388 1.45 -17.39 -15.70
N PHE A 389 1.98 -17.12 -14.49
CA PHE A 389 1.16 -16.85 -13.29
C PHE A 389 0.10 -15.76 -13.53
N ARG A 390 0.37 -14.84 -14.45
CA ARG A 390 -0.55 -13.76 -14.85
C ARG A 390 -1.90 -14.24 -15.33
N GLU A 391 -1.97 -15.46 -15.86
CA GLU A 391 -3.21 -16.07 -16.35
C GLU A 391 -4.19 -16.37 -15.20
N ASP A 392 -3.72 -16.39 -13.96
CA ASP A 392 -4.58 -16.51 -12.77
C ASP A 392 -5.37 -15.23 -12.48
N PHE A 393 -4.98 -14.09 -13.05
CA PHE A 393 -5.55 -12.77 -12.79
C PHE A 393 -6.18 -12.17 -14.06
N ARG A 394 -7.32 -11.48 -13.92
CA ARG A 394 -7.90 -10.69 -15.01
C ARG A 394 -7.09 -9.45 -15.35
N SER A 395 -6.57 -8.78 -14.31
CA SER A 395 -5.77 -7.57 -14.41
C SER A 395 -4.65 -7.60 -13.38
N LEU A 396 -3.44 -7.94 -13.84
CA LEU A 396 -2.25 -7.90 -12.99
C LEU A 396 -2.07 -6.52 -12.33
N ARG A 397 -2.19 -5.46 -13.13
CA ARG A 397 -1.99 -4.09 -12.70
C ARG A 397 -2.92 -3.67 -11.55
N GLU A 398 -4.18 -4.13 -11.59
CA GLU A 398 -5.11 -3.82 -10.51
C GLU A 398 -4.86 -4.72 -9.29
N ALA A 399 -4.47 -5.98 -9.49
CA ALA A 399 -4.32 -6.99 -8.43
C ALA A 399 -2.90 -7.12 -7.86
N VAL A 400 -1.95 -6.22 -8.17
CA VAL A 400 -0.54 -6.28 -7.72
C VAL A 400 -0.35 -6.65 -6.25
N PRO A 401 -1.11 -6.08 -5.27
CA PRO A 401 -0.93 -6.40 -3.85
C PRO A 401 -1.19 -7.87 -3.49
N LEU A 402 -1.88 -8.64 -4.34
CA LEU A 402 -2.00 -10.10 -4.22
C LEU A 402 -1.11 -10.83 -5.24
N ALA A 403 -1.01 -10.31 -6.46
CA ALA A 403 -0.35 -10.98 -7.58
C ALA A 403 1.17 -11.16 -7.35
N ALA A 404 1.86 -10.15 -6.82
CA ALA A 404 3.29 -10.23 -6.54
C ALA A 404 3.64 -11.29 -5.47
N PRO A 405 3.01 -11.32 -4.27
CA PRO A 405 3.27 -12.40 -3.32
C PRO A 405 2.76 -13.77 -3.82
N TRP A 406 1.66 -13.81 -4.58
CA TRP A 406 1.17 -15.07 -5.18
C TRP A 406 2.21 -15.70 -6.12
N SER A 407 2.81 -14.91 -7.00
CA SER A 407 3.76 -15.40 -8.00
C SER A 407 5.03 -15.99 -7.39
N VAL A 408 5.47 -15.52 -6.22
CA VAL A 408 6.71 -15.99 -5.60
C VAL A 408 6.51 -17.08 -4.55
N TYR A 409 5.38 -17.07 -3.84
CA TYR A 409 5.13 -17.98 -2.72
C TYR A 409 4.15 -19.12 -3.04
N ASN A 410 3.37 -19.04 -4.11
CA ASN A 410 2.31 -20.00 -4.40
C ASN A 410 2.34 -20.55 -5.83
N PHE A 411 2.70 -19.73 -6.83
CA PHE A 411 2.80 -20.21 -8.20
C PHE A 411 3.95 -21.21 -8.36
N GLU A 412 3.65 -22.37 -8.95
CA GLU A 412 4.62 -23.45 -9.14
C GLU A 412 5.04 -23.57 -10.60
N VAL A 413 6.35 -23.67 -10.82
CA VAL A 413 6.95 -24.07 -12.10
C VAL A 413 7.66 -25.41 -11.86
N ASP A 414 7.28 -26.43 -12.65
CA ASP A 414 7.79 -27.80 -12.49
C ASP A 414 7.68 -28.36 -11.05
N GLY A 415 6.60 -28.00 -10.35
CA GLY A 415 6.31 -28.44 -8.98
C GLY A 415 7.14 -27.77 -7.90
N ARG A 416 7.77 -26.62 -8.18
CA ARG A 416 8.49 -25.80 -7.20
C ARG A 416 8.05 -24.34 -7.29
N THR A 417 7.92 -23.70 -6.14
CA THR A 417 7.68 -22.24 -6.06
C THR A 417 9.00 -21.47 -6.17
N ALA A 418 8.92 -20.16 -6.48
CA ALA A 418 10.12 -19.32 -6.55
C ALA A 418 10.88 -19.26 -5.23
N VAL A 419 10.16 -19.14 -4.11
CA VAL A 419 10.77 -19.16 -2.78
C VAL A 419 11.50 -20.46 -2.47
N GLU A 420 11.02 -21.60 -2.96
CA GLU A 420 11.67 -22.90 -2.76
C GLU A 420 12.98 -22.99 -3.53
N ALA A 421 12.96 -22.67 -4.82
CA ALA A 421 14.18 -22.64 -5.64
C ALA A 421 15.19 -21.59 -5.12
N TYR A 422 14.71 -20.45 -4.62
CA TYR A 422 15.57 -19.44 -4.01
C TYR A 422 16.23 -19.94 -2.74
N LEU A 423 15.48 -20.56 -1.82
CA LEU A 423 16.03 -21.14 -0.60
C LEU A 423 17.01 -22.30 -0.88
N GLU A 424 16.79 -23.09 -1.92
CA GLU A 424 17.71 -24.14 -2.36
C GLU A 424 19.05 -23.57 -2.84
N ARG A 425 19.02 -22.51 -3.67
CA ARG A 425 20.21 -21.94 -4.32
C ARG A 425 20.93 -20.89 -3.47
N HIS A 426 20.16 -19.99 -2.88
CA HIS A 426 20.64 -18.80 -2.18
C HIS A 426 20.29 -18.79 -0.70
N GLY A 427 19.70 -19.87 -0.16
CA GLY A 427 19.33 -19.93 1.24
C GLY A 427 20.50 -19.66 2.20
N HIS A 428 21.74 -19.98 1.81
CA HIS A 428 22.95 -19.68 2.59
C HIS A 428 23.28 -18.19 2.73
N ARG A 429 22.76 -17.34 1.83
CA ARG A 429 22.88 -15.87 1.87
C ARG A 429 21.80 -15.23 2.74
N CYS A 430 20.69 -15.92 3.01
CA CYS A 430 19.64 -15.38 3.88
C CYS A 430 20.09 -15.33 5.33
N THR A 431 19.75 -14.23 6.00
CA THR A 431 19.86 -14.15 7.47
C THR A 431 18.93 -15.17 8.13
N ALA A 432 19.12 -15.41 9.44
CA ALA A 432 18.24 -16.30 10.18
C ALA A 432 16.78 -15.82 10.16
N ASP A 433 16.58 -14.51 10.26
CA ASP A 433 15.27 -13.87 10.31
C ASP A 433 14.59 -13.89 8.94
N GLU A 434 15.32 -13.58 7.86
CA GLU A 434 14.81 -13.72 6.48
C GLU A 434 14.40 -15.16 6.20
N ARG A 435 15.23 -16.14 6.58
CA ARG A 435 14.89 -17.55 6.37
C ARG A 435 13.66 -17.95 7.20
N ALA A 436 13.52 -17.44 8.42
CA ALA A 436 12.34 -17.67 9.24
C ALA A 436 11.08 -17.04 8.61
N TRP A 437 11.19 -15.83 8.07
CA TRP A 437 10.10 -15.13 7.37
C TRP A 437 9.67 -15.86 6.10
N LEU A 438 10.61 -16.24 5.23
CA LEU A 438 10.33 -17.00 4.01
C LEU A 438 9.64 -18.34 4.30
N ASN A 439 10.04 -19.02 5.38
CA ASN A 439 9.36 -20.25 5.81
C ASN A 439 7.96 -19.98 6.38
N ALA A 440 7.74 -18.86 7.08
CA ALA A 440 6.41 -18.45 7.53
C ALA A 440 5.49 -18.16 6.34
N GLN A 441 6.01 -17.51 5.30
CA GLN A 441 5.30 -17.25 4.04
C GLN A 441 4.89 -18.55 3.33
N ARG A 442 5.77 -19.56 3.27
CA ARG A 442 5.46 -20.90 2.72
C ARG A 442 4.39 -21.64 3.53
N ALA A 443 4.31 -21.38 4.84
CA ALA A 443 3.31 -22.01 5.69
C ALA A 443 1.93 -21.34 5.60
N ALA A 444 1.85 -20.11 5.08
CA ALA A 444 0.61 -19.38 4.89
C ALA A 444 -0.23 -19.95 3.75
N TRP A 445 -1.51 -19.59 3.70
CA TRP A 445 -2.43 -20.00 2.65
C TRP A 445 -3.31 -18.83 2.22
N LEU A 446 -3.82 -18.89 0.99
CA LEU A 446 -4.81 -17.95 0.47
C LEU A 446 -6.21 -18.40 0.90
N SER A 447 -7.00 -17.49 1.47
CA SER A 447 -8.40 -17.79 1.80
C SER A 447 -9.30 -16.55 1.75
N VAL A 448 -10.60 -16.80 1.92
CA VAL A 448 -11.63 -15.77 2.07
C VAL A 448 -11.84 -15.48 3.55
N TRP A 449 -11.51 -14.26 3.97
CA TRP A 449 -11.58 -13.83 5.35
C TRP A 449 -12.71 -12.82 5.56
N GLU A 450 -13.58 -13.06 6.52
CA GLU A 450 -14.55 -12.09 7.02
C GLU A 450 -13.92 -11.21 8.11
N VAL A 451 -14.11 -9.91 8.00
CA VAL A 451 -13.78 -8.94 9.04
C VAL A 451 -14.81 -9.04 10.16
N VAL A 452 -14.36 -9.49 11.33
CA VAL A 452 -15.20 -9.65 12.53
C VAL A 452 -15.20 -8.38 13.37
N ALA A 453 -14.04 -7.75 13.54
CA ALA A 453 -13.89 -6.53 14.32
C ALA A 453 -12.66 -5.74 13.85
N VAL A 454 -12.67 -4.43 14.10
CA VAL A 454 -11.60 -3.52 13.69
C VAL A 454 -11.27 -2.58 14.85
N ASP A 455 -9.98 -2.42 15.16
CA ASP A 455 -9.47 -1.30 15.98
C ASP A 455 -8.70 -0.36 15.03
N PRO A 456 -9.31 0.76 14.61
CA PRO A 456 -8.77 1.60 13.56
C PRO A 456 -7.34 2.08 13.81
N GLY A 457 -6.47 1.91 12.81
CA GLY A 457 -5.06 2.24 12.89
C GLY A 457 -4.20 1.23 13.64
N LYS A 458 -4.74 0.06 14.00
CA LYS A 458 -4.04 -0.95 14.80
C LYS A 458 -4.24 -2.38 14.30
N THR A 459 -5.45 -2.93 14.40
CA THR A 459 -5.68 -4.37 14.21
C THR A 459 -7.00 -4.66 13.50
N VAL A 460 -7.01 -5.76 12.76
CA VAL A 460 -8.22 -6.34 12.17
C VAL A 460 -8.39 -7.77 12.66
N LYS A 461 -9.54 -8.10 13.24
CA LYS A 461 -9.90 -9.47 13.59
C LYS A 461 -10.60 -10.12 12.40
N LEU A 462 -10.05 -11.23 11.94
CA LEU A 462 -10.48 -11.96 10.75
C LEU A 462 -10.96 -13.37 11.11
N ARG A 463 -11.93 -13.88 10.36
CA ARG A 463 -12.39 -15.27 10.38
C ARG A 463 -12.34 -15.84 8.97
N ASP A 464 -11.60 -16.91 8.77
CA ASP A 464 -11.53 -17.66 7.52
C ASP A 464 -12.87 -18.38 7.28
N LEU A 465 -13.55 -18.06 6.18
CA LEU A 465 -14.86 -18.64 5.85
C LEU A 465 -14.77 -20.09 5.31
N LEU A 466 -13.56 -20.55 4.93
CA LEU A 466 -13.33 -21.90 4.47
C LEU A 466 -12.80 -22.79 5.60
N SER A 467 -11.85 -22.33 6.40
CA SER A 467 -11.22 -23.14 7.46
C SER A 467 -11.79 -22.91 8.87
N ASP A 468 -12.58 -21.85 9.07
CA ASP A 468 -13.10 -21.37 10.37
C ASP A 468 -12.02 -20.86 11.35
N VAL A 469 -10.78 -20.75 10.89
CA VAL A 469 -9.67 -20.20 11.67
C VAL A 469 -9.89 -18.71 11.92
N GLN A 470 -9.58 -18.25 13.14
CA GLN A 470 -9.56 -16.83 13.48
C GLN A 470 -8.13 -16.31 13.63
N ARG A 471 -7.93 -15.06 13.22
CA ARG A 471 -6.67 -14.33 13.35
C ARG A 471 -6.93 -12.88 13.74
N THR A 472 -5.97 -12.29 14.45
CA THR A 472 -5.96 -10.85 14.71
C THR A 472 -4.70 -10.30 14.08
N VAL A 473 -4.84 -9.62 12.95
CA VAL A 473 -3.70 -9.11 12.18
C VAL A 473 -3.34 -7.69 12.64
N GLN A 474 -2.04 -7.40 12.71
CA GLN A 474 -1.54 -6.05 12.87
C GLN A 474 -1.61 -5.37 11.51
N GLU A 475 -2.55 -4.46 11.33
CA GLU A 475 -2.79 -3.81 10.04
C GLU A 475 -3.20 -2.36 10.30
N LYS A 476 -2.34 -1.41 9.93
CA LYS A 476 -2.51 0.01 10.26
C LYS A 476 -3.34 0.77 9.23
N ARG A 477 -3.16 0.48 7.94
CA ARG A 477 -3.85 1.18 6.84
C ARG A 477 -5.20 0.52 6.59
N GLY A 478 -5.24 -0.80 6.42
CA GLY A 478 -6.46 -1.57 6.18
C GLY A 478 -7.48 -1.46 7.31
N SER A 479 -7.06 -1.35 8.58
CA SER A 479 -7.98 -1.12 9.71
C SER A 479 -8.67 0.24 9.70
N ARG A 480 -8.26 1.18 8.82
CA ARG A 480 -8.94 2.48 8.66
C ARG A 480 -10.01 2.46 7.58
N THR A 481 -9.98 1.47 6.68
CA THR A 481 -10.87 1.37 5.53
C THR A 481 -11.84 0.20 5.63
N LEU A 482 -11.38 -0.94 6.16
CA LEU A 482 -12.20 -2.12 6.38
C LEU A 482 -13.19 -1.89 7.53
N VAL A 483 -14.41 -2.40 7.36
CA VAL A 483 -15.45 -2.40 8.39
C VAL A 483 -15.93 -3.84 8.68
N PRO A 484 -16.56 -4.11 9.83
CA PRO A 484 -17.13 -5.42 10.10
C PRO A 484 -18.06 -5.89 8.99
N ARG A 485 -18.00 -7.20 8.69
CA ARG A 485 -18.67 -7.89 7.57
C ARG A 485 -18.09 -7.64 6.18
N ASP A 486 -17.06 -6.80 6.03
CA ASP A 486 -16.26 -6.86 4.81
C ASP A 486 -15.63 -8.25 4.68
N THR A 487 -15.51 -8.72 3.44
CA THR A 487 -14.80 -9.95 3.14
C THR A 487 -13.64 -9.66 2.20
N ILE A 488 -12.50 -10.30 2.44
CA ILE A 488 -11.26 -10.08 1.72
C ILE A 488 -10.67 -11.42 1.26
N LEU A 489 -10.10 -11.46 0.07
CA LEU A 489 -9.25 -12.56 -0.38
C LEU A 489 -7.81 -12.21 -0.02
N ALA A 490 -7.22 -12.96 0.92
CA ALA A 490 -5.89 -12.61 1.43
C ALA A 490 -5.11 -13.80 2.00
N ARG A 491 -3.78 -13.60 2.10
CA ARG A 491 -2.83 -14.45 2.82
C ARG A 491 -2.56 -13.82 4.19
N VAL A 492 -2.73 -14.61 5.25
CA VAL A 492 -2.38 -14.21 6.62
C VAL A 492 -1.16 -15.01 7.05
N VAL A 493 -0.08 -14.30 7.41
CA VAL A 493 1.21 -14.90 7.80
C VAL A 493 1.40 -14.72 9.30
N ASP A 494 1.68 -15.83 10.00
CA ASP A 494 2.04 -15.83 11.41
C ASP A 494 3.58 -15.88 11.53
N HIS A 495 4.18 -14.88 12.17
CA HIS A 495 5.64 -14.80 12.38
C HIS A 495 5.94 -14.21 13.75
N GLU A 496 6.77 -14.89 14.55
CA GLU A 496 7.22 -14.42 15.88
C GLU A 496 6.12 -13.85 16.80
N GLY A 497 4.95 -14.49 16.81
CA GLY A 497 3.82 -14.12 17.67
C GLY A 497 2.90 -13.03 17.11
N ILE A 498 3.20 -12.49 15.93
CA ILE A 498 2.33 -11.54 15.21
C ILE A 498 1.71 -12.18 13.98
N SER A 499 0.54 -11.69 13.58
CA SER A 499 -0.11 -12.04 12.32
C SER A 499 -0.17 -10.81 11.40
N LEU A 500 0.17 -10.98 10.13
CA LEU A 500 0.23 -9.91 9.12
C LEU A 500 -0.54 -10.30 7.85
N LEU A 501 -1.01 -9.30 7.09
CA LEU A 501 -1.57 -9.50 5.75
C LEU A 501 -0.45 -9.38 4.72
N CYS A 502 -0.12 -10.46 4.01
CA CYS A 502 1.00 -10.51 3.05
C CYS A 502 0.52 -11.04 1.69
N GLY A 503 -0.34 -10.25 1.05
CA GLY A 503 -1.07 -10.61 -0.15
C GLY A 503 -2.56 -10.41 0.06
N MET A 504 -3.15 -9.37 -0.51
CA MET A 504 -4.57 -9.07 -0.38
C MET A 504 -5.14 -8.55 -1.70
N HIS A 505 -6.26 -9.11 -2.16
CA HIS A 505 -6.97 -8.57 -3.31
C HIS A 505 -7.52 -7.17 -2.97
N PRO A 506 -7.32 -6.15 -3.82
CA PRO A 506 -7.65 -4.75 -3.51
C PRO A 506 -9.16 -4.49 -3.37
N ARG A 507 -9.99 -5.28 -4.04
CA ARG A 507 -11.46 -5.17 -3.99
C ARG A 507 -12.02 -6.12 -2.93
N PRO A 508 -12.53 -5.62 -1.79
CA PRO A 508 -13.32 -6.42 -0.86
C PRO A 508 -14.70 -6.74 -1.44
N LEU A 509 -15.31 -7.83 -0.98
CA LEU A 509 -16.69 -8.22 -1.33
C LEU A 509 -17.63 -8.08 -0.14
N SER A 510 -18.92 -7.98 -0.46
CA SER A 510 -19.99 -8.12 0.52
C SER A 510 -20.12 -9.58 0.99
N PRO A 511 -20.79 -9.84 2.13
CA PRO A 511 -21.05 -11.20 2.60
C PRO A 511 -21.69 -12.10 1.55
N VAL A 512 -22.64 -11.59 0.76
CA VAL A 512 -23.30 -12.35 -0.31
C VAL A 512 -22.34 -12.69 -1.44
N GLY A 513 -21.50 -11.73 -1.87
CA GLY A 513 -20.50 -11.96 -2.91
C GLY A 513 -19.49 -13.04 -2.50
N ALA A 514 -18.94 -12.95 -1.29
CA ALA A 514 -18.01 -13.95 -0.78
C ALA A 514 -18.66 -15.31 -0.51
N ALA A 515 -19.92 -15.36 -0.07
CA ALA A 515 -20.63 -16.63 0.14
C ALA A 515 -20.74 -17.45 -1.16
N GLU A 516 -20.90 -16.80 -2.31
CA GLU A 516 -20.86 -17.46 -3.61
C GLU A 516 -19.48 -18.08 -3.89
N VAL A 517 -18.39 -17.33 -3.68
CA VAL A 517 -17.02 -17.83 -3.83
C VAL A 517 -16.77 -19.06 -2.94
N VAL A 518 -17.12 -18.96 -1.65
CA VAL A 518 -17.01 -20.07 -0.68
C VAL A 518 -17.80 -21.29 -1.13
N ARG A 519 -19.00 -21.10 -1.69
CA ARG A 519 -19.86 -22.18 -2.20
C ARG A 519 -19.28 -22.84 -3.45
N TYR A 520 -18.65 -22.10 -4.36
CA TYR A 520 -17.95 -22.67 -5.51
C TYR A 520 -16.73 -23.49 -5.06
N THR A 521 -15.90 -22.93 -4.18
CA THR A 521 -14.71 -23.61 -3.65
C THR A 521 -15.07 -24.87 -2.87
N GLY A 522 -16.08 -24.81 -2.00
CA GLY A 522 -16.57 -25.99 -1.27
C GLY A 522 -17.03 -27.11 -2.21
N ARG A 523 -17.71 -26.78 -3.31
CA ARG A 523 -18.12 -27.77 -4.33
C ARG A 523 -16.91 -28.38 -5.05
N ARG A 524 -15.93 -27.59 -5.47
CA ARG A 524 -14.68 -28.08 -6.07
C ARG A 524 -13.96 -29.07 -5.15
N LEU A 525 -13.91 -28.75 -3.87
CA LEU A 525 -13.26 -29.57 -2.84
C LEU A 525 -14.14 -30.71 -2.32
N GLN A 526 -15.38 -30.85 -2.82
CA GLN A 526 -16.37 -31.82 -2.35
C GLN A 526 -16.61 -31.75 -0.83
N ARG A 527 -16.60 -30.54 -0.27
CA ARG A 527 -16.73 -30.24 1.16
C ARG A 527 -17.89 -29.28 1.41
N ARG A 528 -18.70 -29.59 2.44
CA ARG A 528 -19.82 -28.75 2.89
C ARG A 528 -19.55 -28.03 4.23
N GLY A 529 -18.39 -28.26 4.84
CA GLY A 529 -17.98 -27.66 6.12
C GLY A 529 -16.52 -27.21 6.04
N THR A 530 -15.84 -27.13 7.18
CA THR A 530 -14.46 -26.63 7.27
C THR A 530 -13.50 -27.38 6.34
N VAL A 531 -12.73 -26.62 5.58
CA VAL A 531 -11.69 -27.09 4.67
C VAL A 531 -10.36 -27.20 5.44
N PRO A 532 -9.66 -28.35 5.41
CA PRO A 532 -8.34 -28.47 6.00
C PRO A 532 -7.33 -27.51 5.36
N ILE A 533 -6.49 -26.86 6.17
CA ILE A 533 -5.51 -25.86 5.71
C ILE A 533 -4.58 -26.43 4.63
N ASP A 534 -4.14 -27.70 4.74
CA ASP A 534 -3.27 -28.31 3.74
C ASP A 534 -3.90 -28.39 2.34
N ARG A 535 -5.24 -28.39 2.24
CA ARG A 535 -5.95 -28.28 0.96
C ARG A 535 -5.99 -26.84 0.44
N LEU A 536 -5.96 -25.85 1.33
CA LEU A 536 -5.93 -24.42 0.96
C LEU A 536 -4.53 -23.97 0.54
N ARG A 537 -3.48 -24.73 0.89
CA ARG A 537 -2.10 -24.52 0.43
C ARG A 537 -1.85 -25.03 -0.99
N ASP A 538 -2.75 -25.83 -1.54
CA ASP A 538 -2.67 -26.31 -2.92
C ASP A 538 -2.81 -25.13 -3.90
N PRO A 539 -1.80 -24.85 -4.74
CA PRO A 539 -1.84 -23.74 -5.69
C PRO A 539 -3.06 -23.78 -6.61
N ALA A 540 -3.51 -24.97 -7.03
CA ALA A 540 -4.67 -25.14 -7.89
C ALA A 540 -6.01 -24.81 -7.20
N VAL A 541 -6.01 -24.70 -5.86
CA VAL A 541 -7.14 -24.16 -5.08
C VAL A 541 -7.04 -22.66 -4.97
N GLY A 542 -5.85 -22.09 -4.80
CA GLY A 542 -5.65 -20.65 -4.75
C GLY A 542 -5.92 -19.96 -6.10
N SER A 543 -5.44 -20.47 -7.24
CA SER A 543 -5.81 -19.94 -8.57
C SER A 543 -7.32 -19.98 -8.80
N TYR A 544 -7.99 -21.06 -8.33
CA TYR A 544 -9.43 -21.18 -8.40
C TYR A 544 -10.16 -20.13 -7.54
N LEU A 545 -9.62 -19.82 -6.36
CA LEU A 545 -10.13 -18.76 -5.50
C LEU A 545 -9.98 -17.38 -6.13
N ILE A 546 -8.81 -17.05 -6.70
CA ILE A 546 -8.55 -15.77 -7.35
C ILE A 546 -9.55 -15.55 -8.49
N ARG A 547 -9.66 -16.50 -9.41
CA ARG A 547 -10.57 -16.40 -10.55
C ARG A 547 -12.03 -16.18 -10.12
N HIS A 548 -12.53 -16.95 -9.15
CA HIS A 548 -13.92 -16.82 -8.72
C HIS A 548 -14.16 -15.59 -7.82
N TRP A 549 -13.13 -15.12 -7.13
CA TRP A 549 -13.20 -13.83 -6.46
C TRP A 549 -13.36 -12.69 -7.48
N GLU A 550 -12.55 -12.68 -8.53
CA GLU A 550 -12.63 -11.69 -9.60
C GLU A 550 -13.97 -11.78 -10.37
N ASP A 551 -14.49 -12.99 -10.63
CA ASP A 551 -15.86 -13.17 -11.17
C ASP A 551 -16.91 -12.44 -10.30
N ALA A 552 -16.78 -12.55 -8.97
CA ALA A 552 -17.71 -11.93 -8.04
C ALA A 552 -17.51 -10.41 -7.93
N VAL A 553 -16.28 -9.93 -8.10
CA VAL A 553 -15.97 -8.49 -8.22
C VAL A 553 -16.63 -7.92 -9.47
N ASP A 554 -16.49 -8.56 -10.63
CA ASP A 554 -17.13 -8.12 -11.89
C ASP A 554 -18.65 -8.01 -11.73
N VAL A 555 -19.28 -8.99 -11.09
CA VAL A 555 -20.72 -8.97 -10.80
C VAL A 555 -21.09 -7.82 -9.87
N ALA A 556 -20.31 -7.58 -8.82
CA ALA A 556 -20.56 -6.51 -7.86
C ALA A 556 -20.40 -5.12 -8.50
N ASP A 557 -19.36 -4.93 -9.31
CA ASP A 557 -19.10 -3.67 -9.99
C ASP A 557 -20.13 -3.40 -11.10
N ALA A 558 -20.57 -4.43 -11.84
CA ALA A 558 -21.68 -4.30 -12.78
C ALA A 558 -23.00 -3.93 -12.09
N GLN A 559 -23.29 -4.51 -10.91
CA GLN A 559 -24.47 -4.15 -10.11
C GLN A 559 -24.39 -2.72 -9.58
N ARG A 560 -23.20 -2.26 -9.19
CA ARG A 560 -22.97 -0.89 -8.71
C ARG A 560 -23.07 0.14 -9.85
N ALA A 561 -22.64 -0.22 -11.05
CA ALA A 561 -22.71 0.64 -12.23
C ALA A 561 -24.14 0.76 -12.79
N ALA A 562 -25.00 -0.22 -12.54
CA ALA A 562 -26.39 -0.18 -12.97
C ALA A 562 -27.19 0.84 -12.15
N PRO A 563 -27.80 1.87 -12.77
CA PRO A 563 -28.61 2.84 -12.05
C PRO A 563 -29.82 2.14 -11.39
N PRO A 564 -30.15 2.45 -10.13
CA PRO A 564 -31.32 1.87 -9.49
C PRO A 564 -32.58 2.23 -10.29
N GLN A 565 -33.42 1.22 -10.55
CA GLN A 565 -34.74 1.43 -11.13
C GLN A 565 -35.70 1.84 -10.02
N PHE A 566 -36.13 3.09 -10.04
CA PHE A 566 -37.11 3.59 -9.09
C PHE A 566 -38.52 3.34 -9.62
N CYS A 567 -39.31 2.60 -8.85
CA CYS A 567 -40.74 2.49 -9.05
C CYS A 567 -41.50 3.12 -7.86
N ASN A 568 -42.71 3.61 -8.11
CA ASN A 568 -43.62 3.98 -7.04
C ASN A 568 -44.15 2.71 -6.33
N GLN A 569 -44.97 2.91 -5.28
CA GLN A 569 -45.57 1.80 -4.52
C GLN A 569 -46.51 0.90 -5.34
N ASP A 570 -46.90 1.31 -6.55
CA ASP A 570 -47.76 0.55 -7.46
C ASP A 570 -46.95 -0.25 -8.49
N GLY A 571 -45.61 -0.12 -8.46
CA GLY A 571 -44.72 -0.73 -9.45
C GLY A 571 -44.53 0.09 -10.73
N ASP A 572 -45.18 1.26 -10.87
CA ASP A 572 -44.94 2.12 -12.04
C ASP A 572 -43.54 2.76 -11.95
N PRO A 573 -42.83 2.93 -13.07
CA PRO A 573 -41.61 3.73 -13.12
C PRO A 573 -41.84 5.14 -12.56
N LEU A 574 -40.93 5.58 -11.69
CA LEU A 574 -40.99 6.92 -11.11
C LEU A 574 -40.61 7.95 -12.17
N LEU A 575 -41.61 8.67 -12.67
CA LEU A 575 -41.45 9.76 -13.63
C LEU A 575 -42.34 10.93 -13.19
N PRO A 576 -41.78 11.93 -12.50
CA PRO A 576 -42.52 13.13 -12.13
C PRO A 576 -43.18 13.74 -13.36
N THR A 577 -44.50 13.85 -13.30
CA THR A 577 -45.35 14.21 -14.42
C THR A 577 -46.30 15.30 -13.98
N THR A 578 -46.22 16.45 -14.66
CA THR A 578 -47.05 17.62 -14.40
C THR A 578 -47.96 17.87 -15.59
N ASP A 579 -49.28 17.81 -15.38
CA ASP A 579 -50.27 18.25 -16.36
C ASP A 579 -50.70 19.69 -16.07
N HIS A 580 -50.60 20.55 -17.08
CA HIS A 580 -50.98 21.95 -17.02
C HIS A 580 -52.33 22.15 -17.72
N PHE A 581 -53.23 22.86 -17.06
CA PHE A 581 -54.55 23.20 -17.59
C PHE A 581 -54.76 24.70 -17.53
N ASP A 582 -55.36 25.26 -18.58
CA ASP A 582 -55.93 26.60 -18.55
C ASP A 582 -57.30 26.53 -17.86
N VAL A 583 -57.55 27.41 -16.89
CA VAL A 583 -58.86 27.58 -16.23
C VAL A 583 -59.60 28.71 -16.92
N THR A 584 -60.88 28.48 -17.24
CA THR A 584 -61.73 29.51 -17.84
C THR A 584 -61.82 30.72 -16.90
N PRO A 585 -61.62 31.97 -17.36
CA PRO A 585 -61.68 33.15 -16.51
C PRO A 585 -62.96 33.21 -15.66
N GLY A 586 -62.80 33.39 -14.35
CA GLY A 586 -63.92 33.42 -13.40
C GLY A 586 -64.47 32.04 -12.99
N ALA A 587 -63.94 30.94 -13.52
CA ALA A 587 -64.38 29.58 -13.18
C ALA A 587 -63.58 28.93 -12.02
N ALA A 588 -62.53 29.58 -11.51
CA ALA A 588 -61.62 29.01 -10.51
C ALA A 588 -62.33 28.47 -9.26
N ALA A 589 -63.24 29.24 -8.65
CA ALA A 589 -64.01 28.79 -7.49
C ALA A 589 -64.90 27.57 -7.79
N ALA A 590 -65.44 27.48 -9.01
CA ALA A 590 -66.23 26.33 -9.45
C ALA A 590 -65.35 25.09 -9.72
N VAL A 591 -64.15 25.29 -10.27
CA VAL A 591 -63.15 24.24 -10.46
C VAL A 591 -62.68 23.71 -9.11
N GLU A 592 -62.37 24.61 -8.16
CA GLU A 592 -61.98 24.26 -6.80
C GLU A 592 -63.05 23.39 -6.12
N ALA A 593 -64.32 23.80 -6.16
CA ALA A 593 -65.42 23.02 -5.58
C ALA A 593 -65.60 21.63 -6.22
N ARG A 594 -65.27 21.48 -7.52
CA ARG A 594 -65.33 20.20 -8.23
C ARG A 594 -64.16 19.29 -7.88
N VAL A 595 -62.96 19.85 -7.77
CA VAL A 595 -61.75 19.12 -7.33
C VAL A 595 -61.92 18.64 -5.88
N ALA A 596 -62.42 19.49 -4.99
CA ALA A 596 -62.69 19.14 -3.59
C ALA A 596 -63.73 18.03 -3.42
N ALA A 597 -64.63 17.85 -4.40
CA ALA A 597 -65.67 16.82 -4.36
C ALA A 597 -65.23 15.47 -4.97
N LEU A 598 -63.99 15.37 -5.49
CA LEU A 598 -63.46 14.13 -6.01
C LEU A 598 -63.06 13.18 -4.87
N ASP A 599 -63.29 11.88 -5.07
CA ASP A 599 -62.94 10.84 -4.10
C ASP A 599 -61.44 10.86 -3.73
N GLY A 600 -61.11 10.76 -2.45
CA GLY A 600 -59.72 10.85 -1.95
C GLY A 600 -59.05 12.22 -2.07
N ALA A 601 -59.77 13.29 -2.43
CA ALA A 601 -59.22 14.65 -2.40
C ALA A 601 -59.23 15.21 -0.96
N GLU A 602 -58.07 15.53 -0.43
CA GLU A 602 -57.90 16.21 0.85
C GLU A 602 -57.34 17.62 0.63
N ARG A 603 -58.01 18.62 1.22
CA ARG A 603 -57.61 20.03 1.10
C ARG A 603 -56.38 20.30 1.96
N GLY A 604 -55.32 20.80 1.34
CA GLY A 604 -54.12 21.28 2.01
C GLY A 604 -54.22 22.75 2.44
N GLU A 605 -53.08 23.36 2.75
CA GLU A 605 -53.02 24.78 3.10
C GLU A 605 -53.31 25.68 1.88
N THR A 606 -54.14 26.71 2.08
CA THR A 606 -54.33 27.79 1.10
C THR A 606 -53.27 28.86 1.37
N ILE A 607 -52.42 29.13 0.38
CA ILE A 607 -51.40 30.18 0.43
C ILE A 607 -51.72 31.18 -0.67
N GLU A 608 -52.01 32.42 -0.30
CA GLU A 608 -52.48 33.48 -1.22
C GLU A 608 -53.72 33.04 -2.02
N ASP A 609 -53.67 33.12 -3.36
CA ASP A 609 -54.76 32.75 -4.29
C ASP A 609 -54.62 31.31 -4.82
N ARG A 610 -53.81 30.47 -4.18
CA ARG A 610 -53.58 29.07 -4.55
C ARG A 610 -54.20 28.12 -3.53
N THR A 611 -55.08 27.24 -4.00
CA THR A 611 -55.59 26.12 -3.20
C THR A 611 -54.95 24.81 -3.65
N GLU A 612 -54.38 24.05 -2.71
CA GLU A 612 -53.76 22.75 -2.96
C GLU A 612 -54.60 21.60 -2.43
N TYR A 613 -54.67 20.52 -3.20
CA TYR A 613 -55.35 19.28 -2.85
C TYR A 613 -54.38 18.11 -3.00
N ALA A 614 -54.26 17.29 -1.96
CA ALA A 614 -53.58 16.00 -2.04
C ALA A 614 -54.61 14.92 -2.38
N PHE A 615 -54.32 14.08 -3.36
CA PHE A 615 -55.13 12.91 -3.68
C PHE A 615 -54.53 11.69 -3.00
N LEU A 616 -55.31 11.08 -2.11
CA LEU A 616 -54.92 9.91 -1.33
C LEU A 616 -55.66 8.67 -1.82
N ARG A 617 -54.99 7.52 -1.73
CA ARG A 617 -55.58 6.21 -1.96
C ARG A 617 -55.14 5.26 -0.84
N PRO A 618 -56.02 4.37 -0.34
CA PRO A 618 -55.59 3.29 0.55
C PRO A 618 -54.49 2.44 -0.09
N HIS A 619 -53.51 2.01 0.70
CA HIS A 619 -52.52 1.03 0.25
C HIS A 619 -53.19 -0.34 0.03
N ASP A 620 -52.70 -1.10 -0.94
CA ASP A 620 -53.05 -2.51 -1.14
C ASP A 620 -51.75 -3.36 -1.20
N PRO A 621 -51.44 -4.15 -0.15
CA PRO A 621 -52.23 -4.35 1.07
C PRO A 621 -52.23 -3.11 2.00
N PRO A 622 -53.19 -2.99 2.93
CA PRO A 622 -53.30 -1.85 3.84
C PRO A 622 -52.00 -1.59 4.62
N HIS A 623 -51.59 -0.32 4.70
CA HIS A 623 -50.39 0.05 5.45
C HIS A 623 -50.62 -0.20 6.95
N PRO A 624 -49.66 -0.81 7.69
CA PRO A 624 -49.85 -1.17 9.10
C PRO A 624 -50.20 0.01 10.03
N ASP A 625 -49.72 1.20 9.69
CA ASP A 625 -49.97 2.44 10.45
C ASP A 625 -51.21 3.23 9.93
N GLY A 626 -51.99 2.64 9.02
CA GLY A 626 -53.18 3.27 8.44
C GLY A 626 -52.89 4.39 7.43
N GLU A 627 -51.62 4.61 7.08
CA GLU A 627 -51.20 5.62 6.10
C GLU A 627 -51.81 5.35 4.73
N GLN A 628 -52.10 6.42 3.99
CA GLN A 628 -52.61 6.37 2.62
C GLN A 628 -51.52 6.82 1.64
N ALA A 629 -51.53 6.24 0.45
CA ALA A 629 -50.60 6.59 -0.61
C ALA A 629 -51.04 7.90 -1.27
N VAL A 630 -50.14 8.88 -1.32
CA VAL A 630 -50.34 10.09 -2.14
C VAL A 630 -50.17 9.70 -3.62
N ILE A 631 -51.24 9.86 -4.40
CA ILE A 631 -51.26 9.54 -5.84
C ILE A 631 -51.08 10.77 -6.72
N GLY A 632 -51.27 11.98 -6.18
CA GLY A 632 -50.99 13.23 -6.87
C GLY A 632 -51.38 14.47 -6.07
N HIS A 633 -50.93 15.63 -6.52
CA HIS A 633 -51.29 16.94 -6.01
C HIS A 633 -51.97 17.76 -7.10
N VAL A 634 -53.03 18.48 -6.73
CA VAL A 634 -53.70 19.41 -7.63
C VAL A 634 -53.65 20.81 -7.03
N ARG A 635 -53.15 21.76 -7.81
CA ARG A 635 -53.07 23.17 -7.44
C ARG A 635 -53.98 23.96 -8.36
N VAL A 636 -54.91 24.71 -7.76
CA VAL A 636 -55.86 25.57 -8.49
C VAL A 636 -55.49 27.02 -8.22
N GLU A 637 -55.25 27.76 -9.29
CA GLU A 637 -55.00 29.20 -9.34
C GLU A 637 -56.10 29.88 -10.19
N PRO A 638 -56.20 31.23 -10.21
CA PRO A 638 -57.27 31.94 -10.92
C PRO A 638 -57.42 31.59 -12.42
N THR A 639 -56.32 31.28 -13.09
CA THR A 639 -56.27 31.02 -14.55
C THR A 639 -55.60 29.71 -14.92
N VAL A 640 -55.03 28.97 -13.97
CA VAL A 640 -54.27 27.73 -14.23
C VAL A 640 -54.62 26.67 -13.19
N LEU A 641 -54.65 25.41 -13.63
CA LEU A 641 -54.65 24.26 -12.74
C LEU A 641 -53.43 23.40 -13.08
N ARG A 642 -52.70 22.96 -12.05
CA ARG A 642 -51.57 22.03 -12.18
C ARG A 642 -51.88 20.73 -11.47
N LEU A 643 -51.69 19.61 -12.15
CA LEU A 643 -51.76 18.26 -11.60
C LEU A 643 -50.35 17.68 -11.59
N GLU A 644 -49.81 17.37 -10.41
CA GLU A 644 -48.49 16.79 -10.22
C GLU A 644 -48.62 15.35 -9.74
N THR A 645 -47.96 14.42 -10.40
CA THR A 645 -47.92 12.99 -10.03
C THR A 645 -46.50 12.45 -10.21
N ASN A 646 -46.24 11.25 -9.70
CA ASN A 646 -44.93 10.60 -9.81
C ASN A 646 -44.88 9.43 -10.81
N SER A 647 -45.94 9.21 -11.60
CA SER A 647 -45.95 8.25 -12.71
C SER A 647 -46.95 8.67 -13.79
N VAL A 648 -46.70 8.24 -15.03
CA VAL A 648 -47.62 8.50 -16.16
C VAL A 648 -48.98 7.85 -15.93
N THR A 649 -48.99 6.61 -15.40
CA THR A 649 -50.21 5.87 -15.08
C THR A 649 -51.10 6.66 -14.11
N ARG A 650 -50.50 7.22 -13.04
CA ARG A 650 -51.22 8.06 -12.07
C ARG A 650 -51.68 9.38 -12.69
N ALA A 651 -50.84 10.01 -13.52
CA ALA A 651 -51.19 11.23 -14.24
C ALA A 651 -52.43 11.05 -15.12
N ASP A 652 -52.46 9.99 -15.93
CA ASP A 652 -53.57 9.70 -16.85
C ASP A 652 -54.87 9.42 -16.09
N ALA A 653 -54.79 8.58 -15.05
CA ALA A 653 -55.95 8.25 -14.21
C ALA A 653 -56.52 9.50 -13.52
N LEU A 654 -55.67 10.34 -12.93
CA LEU A 654 -56.11 11.51 -12.18
C LEU A 654 -56.55 12.65 -13.10
N ARG A 655 -55.89 12.84 -14.25
CA ARG A 655 -56.32 13.76 -15.30
C ARG A 655 -57.73 13.43 -15.81
N ALA A 656 -58.01 12.17 -16.13
CA ALA A 656 -59.32 11.75 -16.62
C ALA A 656 -60.44 12.08 -15.62
N ARG A 657 -60.16 11.90 -14.31
CA ARG A 657 -61.09 12.26 -13.23
C ARG A 657 -61.33 13.77 -13.15
N ILE A 658 -60.27 14.56 -13.25
CA ILE A 658 -60.35 16.03 -13.19
C ILE A 658 -61.07 16.61 -14.41
N GLU A 659 -60.76 16.14 -15.63
CA GLU A 659 -61.44 16.57 -16.86
C GLU A 659 -62.93 16.22 -16.82
N THR A 660 -63.29 15.04 -16.32
CA THR A 660 -64.69 14.62 -16.16
C THR A 660 -65.44 15.51 -15.16
N ALA A 661 -64.82 15.87 -14.03
CA ALA A 661 -65.47 16.66 -12.99
C ALA A 661 -65.58 18.15 -13.34
N CYS A 662 -64.58 18.72 -14.00
CA CYS A 662 -64.52 20.15 -14.32
C CYS A 662 -65.15 20.48 -15.68
N GLY A 663 -65.17 19.52 -16.61
CA GLY A 663 -65.72 19.67 -17.96
C GLY A 663 -65.04 20.81 -18.73
N THR A 664 -65.83 21.60 -19.45
CA THR A 664 -65.34 22.72 -20.28
C THR A 664 -64.74 23.89 -19.50
N ARG A 665 -64.71 23.83 -18.15
CA ARG A 665 -64.13 24.89 -17.30
C ARG A 665 -62.61 24.86 -17.29
N ILE A 666 -62.01 23.74 -17.66
CA ILE A 666 -60.57 23.58 -17.81
C ILE A 666 -60.24 23.07 -19.22
N ARG A 667 -59.05 23.39 -19.70
CA ARG A 667 -58.51 22.84 -20.95
C ARG A 667 -57.08 22.38 -20.71
N HIS A 668 -56.79 21.11 -20.93
CA HIS A 668 -55.41 20.62 -20.89
C HIS A 668 -54.56 21.34 -21.94
N ARG A 669 -53.42 21.86 -21.50
CA ARG A 669 -52.52 22.66 -22.32
C ARG A 669 -51.25 21.89 -22.67
N ALA A 670 -50.62 21.28 -21.67
CA ALA A 670 -49.34 20.60 -21.83
C ALA A 670 -49.13 19.59 -20.72
N ARG A 671 -48.28 18.59 -21.02
CA ARG A 671 -47.70 17.69 -20.04
C ARG A 671 -46.19 17.90 -20.02
N GLU A 672 -45.64 17.99 -18.83
CA GLU A 672 -44.21 18.05 -18.56
C GLU A 672 -43.77 16.77 -17.84
N HIS A 673 -42.63 16.23 -18.23
CA HIS A 673 -41.95 15.16 -17.51
C HIS A 673 -40.62 15.68 -17.03
N THR A 674 -40.33 15.51 -15.74
CA THR A 674 -39.02 15.84 -15.18
C THR A 674 -38.16 14.59 -15.16
N ASP A 675 -36.91 14.70 -15.64
CA ASP A 675 -35.93 13.62 -15.53
C ASP A 675 -35.69 13.29 -14.04
N PRO A 676 -36.01 12.05 -13.59
CA PRO A 676 -35.77 11.64 -12.21
C PRO A 676 -34.29 11.71 -11.82
N GLN A 677 -33.36 11.53 -12.77
CA GLN A 677 -31.93 11.61 -12.50
C GLN A 677 -31.47 13.05 -12.24
N ALA A 678 -32.08 14.05 -12.90
CA ALA A 678 -31.79 15.46 -12.65
C ALA A 678 -32.23 15.90 -11.23
N LEU A 679 -33.38 15.39 -10.75
CA LEU A 679 -33.87 15.65 -9.39
C LEU A 679 -33.02 14.98 -8.30
N LEU A 680 -32.28 13.92 -8.64
CA LEU A 680 -31.32 13.26 -7.74
C LEU A 680 -29.98 14.00 -7.67
N LYS A 681 -29.53 14.62 -8.78
CA LYS A 681 -28.32 15.46 -8.83
C LYS A 681 -28.44 16.73 -7.97
N ASP A 682 -29.59 17.41 -8.02
CA ASP A 682 -29.85 18.58 -7.15
C ASP A 682 -30.02 18.22 -5.67
N ARG A 683 -30.11 16.92 -5.33
CA ARG A 683 -30.26 16.39 -3.97
C ARG A 683 -28.94 15.92 -3.35
N GLU A 684 -27.81 16.09 -4.02
CA GLU A 684 -26.48 15.74 -3.50
C GLU A 684 -26.07 16.58 -2.27
N GLU A 685 -26.74 17.71 -2.00
CA GLU A 685 -26.75 18.34 -0.68
C GLU A 685 -27.64 17.54 0.28
N ARG A 686 -27.24 16.29 0.55
CA ARG A 686 -27.85 15.52 1.64
C ARG A 686 -27.52 16.28 2.92
N PRO A 687 -28.52 16.70 3.73
CA PRO A 687 -28.23 17.34 5.00
C PRO A 687 -27.31 16.42 5.80
N PRO A 688 -26.30 16.98 6.49
CA PRO A 688 -25.36 16.17 7.24
C PRO A 688 -26.12 15.26 8.20
N PRO A 689 -25.63 14.02 8.42
CA PRO A 689 -26.30 13.11 9.32
C PRO A 689 -26.53 13.79 10.68
N PRO A 690 -27.69 13.54 11.32
CA PRO A 690 -28.02 14.18 12.58
C PRO A 690 -26.91 13.90 13.61
N ALA A 691 -26.58 14.92 14.41
CA ALA A 691 -25.48 14.80 15.38
C ALA A 691 -25.72 13.64 16.36
N PRO A 692 -24.67 12.91 16.78
CA PRO A 692 -24.81 11.78 17.70
C PRO A 692 -25.58 12.14 18.97
N GLY A 693 -26.64 11.37 19.26
CA GLY A 693 -27.48 11.57 20.46
C GLY A 693 -28.52 12.69 20.37
N SER A 694 -28.64 13.36 19.22
CA SER A 694 -29.70 14.34 18.96
C SER A 694 -31.11 13.72 19.00
N PRO A 695 -32.17 14.52 19.24
CA PRO A 695 -33.57 14.06 19.10
C PRO A 695 -33.86 13.40 17.75
N GLU A 696 -33.27 13.93 16.68
CA GLU A 696 -33.38 13.43 15.32
C GLU A 696 -32.71 12.05 15.18
N ALA A 697 -31.48 11.89 15.69
CA ALA A 697 -30.80 10.60 15.73
C ALA A 697 -31.59 9.54 16.52
N ARG A 698 -32.21 9.93 17.65
CA ARG A 698 -33.08 9.05 18.44
C ARG A 698 -34.35 8.66 17.69
N ALA A 699 -34.96 9.59 16.95
CA ALA A 699 -36.13 9.32 16.13
C ALA A 699 -35.79 8.35 14.98
N VAL A 700 -34.64 8.53 14.32
CA VAL A 700 -34.14 7.62 13.28
C VAL A 700 -33.87 6.23 13.86
N ALA A 701 -33.21 6.14 15.01
CA ALA A 701 -32.94 4.86 15.68
C ALA A 701 -34.24 4.13 16.07
N GLU A 702 -35.24 4.85 16.58
CA GLU A 702 -36.53 4.27 16.94
C GLU A 702 -37.33 3.84 15.71
N PHE A 703 -37.28 4.63 14.63
CA PHE A 703 -37.84 4.25 13.33
C PHE A 703 -37.20 2.95 12.81
N LYS A 704 -35.85 2.87 12.76
CA LYS A 704 -35.12 1.66 12.35
C LYS A 704 -35.51 0.45 13.22
N ARG A 705 -35.62 0.63 14.54
CA ARG A 705 -36.04 -0.44 15.46
C ARG A 705 -37.43 -0.96 15.14
N ARG A 706 -38.41 -0.07 14.96
CA ARG A 706 -39.78 -0.46 14.57
C ARG A 706 -39.82 -1.10 13.19
N HIS A 707 -39.08 -0.54 12.24
CA HIS A 707 -39.01 -1.02 10.87
C HIS A 707 -38.45 -2.45 10.80
N TYR A 708 -37.27 -2.68 11.37
CA TYR A 708 -36.63 -4.00 11.34
C TYR A 708 -37.37 -5.05 12.21
N ALA A 709 -38.06 -4.65 13.28
CA ALA A 709 -38.89 -5.58 14.06
C ALA A 709 -40.06 -6.15 13.24
N ARG A 710 -40.72 -5.33 12.41
CA ARG A 710 -41.81 -5.78 11.51
C ARG A 710 -41.33 -6.74 10.44
N TRP A 711 -40.05 -6.62 10.06
CA TRP A 711 -39.44 -7.42 9.02
C TRP A 711 -39.44 -8.92 9.32
N LEU A 712 -39.46 -9.30 10.62
CA LEU A 712 -39.54 -10.69 11.06
C LEU A 712 -40.79 -11.43 10.56
N ASP A 713 -41.86 -10.70 10.29
CA ASP A 713 -43.17 -11.22 9.89
C ASP A 713 -43.51 -10.90 8.42
N GLN A 714 -42.57 -10.31 7.67
CA GLN A 714 -42.76 -9.94 6.26
C GLN A 714 -42.08 -10.94 5.32
N PRO A 715 -42.74 -11.37 4.22
CA PRO A 715 -42.13 -12.12 3.13
C PRO A 715 -40.96 -11.38 2.49
N LEU A 716 -39.81 -12.05 2.35
CA LEU A 716 -38.61 -11.42 1.79
C LEU A 716 -38.17 -12.05 0.47
N PRO A 717 -37.86 -11.26 -0.57
CA PRO A 717 -37.31 -11.78 -1.82
C PRO A 717 -36.04 -12.62 -1.60
N ALA A 718 -35.13 -12.17 -0.73
CA ALA A 718 -33.90 -12.89 -0.38
C ALA A 718 -34.16 -14.26 0.27
N LEU A 719 -35.35 -14.50 0.82
CA LEU A 719 -35.77 -15.78 1.40
C LEU A 719 -36.80 -16.52 0.52
N GLN A 720 -36.89 -16.15 -0.76
CA GLN A 720 -37.84 -16.70 -1.73
C GLN A 720 -39.30 -16.54 -1.30
N GLY A 721 -39.64 -15.37 -0.73
CA GLY A 721 -40.99 -15.03 -0.29
C GLY A 721 -41.39 -15.64 1.05
N ARG A 722 -40.47 -16.28 1.79
CA ARG A 722 -40.72 -16.70 3.19
C ARG A 722 -40.47 -15.55 4.15
N THR A 723 -41.14 -15.60 5.30
CA THR A 723 -40.82 -14.71 6.43
C THR A 723 -39.55 -15.19 7.14
N PRO A 724 -38.82 -14.30 7.83
CA PRO A 724 -37.71 -14.72 8.69
C PRO A 724 -38.09 -15.76 9.74
N ARG A 725 -39.27 -15.66 10.36
CA ARG A 725 -39.73 -16.68 11.32
C ARG A 725 -39.93 -18.05 10.67
N ASP A 726 -40.45 -18.10 9.45
CA ASP A 726 -40.63 -19.36 8.74
C ASP A 726 -39.29 -19.97 8.31
N ALA A 727 -38.38 -19.16 7.78
CA ALA A 727 -37.04 -19.60 7.37
C ALA A 727 -36.24 -20.15 8.57
N ALA A 728 -36.34 -19.51 9.74
CA ALA A 728 -35.66 -19.91 10.97
C ALA A 728 -36.08 -21.30 11.50
N ARG A 729 -37.11 -21.95 10.94
CA ARG A 729 -37.53 -23.31 11.34
C ARG A 729 -36.61 -24.41 10.83
N THR A 730 -35.83 -24.16 9.79
CA THR A 730 -34.97 -25.17 9.14
C THR A 730 -33.50 -24.80 9.25
N ALA A 731 -32.58 -25.78 9.27
CA ALA A 731 -31.14 -25.49 9.32
C ALA A 731 -30.67 -24.70 8.09
N ALA A 732 -31.16 -25.04 6.89
CA ALA A 732 -30.85 -24.31 5.67
C ALA A 732 -31.37 -22.86 5.72
N GLY A 733 -32.63 -22.66 6.15
CA GLY A 733 -33.19 -21.31 6.28
C GLY A 733 -32.53 -20.46 7.37
N ARG A 734 -31.99 -21.07 8.44
CA ARG A 734 -31.15 -20.36 9.42
C ARG A 734 -29.84 -19.86 8.81
N ALA A 735 -29.19 -20.66 7.96
CA ALA A 735 -27.97 -20.24 7.27
C ALA A 735 -28.24 -19.12 6.26
N GLU A 736 -29.35 -19.21 5.50
CA GLU A 736 -29.79 -18.14 4.60
C GLU A 736 -30.09 -16.83 5.37
N LEU A 737 -30.76 -16.93 6.52
CA LEU A 737 -31.04 -15.78 7.38
C LEU A 737 -29.78 -15.12 7.92
N GLU A 738 -28.80 -15.91 8.34
CA GLU A 738 -27.55 -15.34 8.84
C GLU A 738 -26.81 -14.58 7.74
N LEU A 739 -26.80 -15.11 6.50
CA LEU A 739 -26.23 -14.39 5.36
C LEU A 739 -26.97 -13.06 5.08
N VAL A 740 -28.30 -13.06 5.17
CA VAL A 740 -29.12 -11.85 5.03
C VAL A 740 -28.78 -10.82 6.11
N PHE A 741 -28.68 -11.23 7.38
CA PHE A 741 -28.31 -10.29 8.45
C PHE A 741 -26.90 -9.74 8.29
N LYS A 742 -25.92 -10.58 7.91
CA LYS A 742 -24.57 -10.12 7.59
C LYS A 742 -24.56 -9.09 6.47
N GLN A 743 -25.36 -9.30 5.42
CA GLN A 743 -25.50 -8.35 4.32
C GLN A 743 -26.08 -7.01 4.80
N MET A 744 -27.10 -7.04 5.66
CA MET A 744 -27.70 -5.82 6.23
C MET A 744 -26.72 -5.08 7.15
N GLU A 745 -25.98 -5.80 7.98
CA GLU A 745 -24.91 -5.24 8.82
C GLU A 745 -23.82 -4.58 7.98
N HIS A 746 -23.37 -5.24 6.90
CA HIS A 746 -22.42 -4.67 5.96
C HIS A 746 -22.95 -3.36 5.35
N MET A 747 -24.21 -3.32 4.91
CA MET A 747 -24.83 -2.10 4.38
C MET A 747 -24.93 -0.97 5.43
N GLU A 748 -25.29 -1.30 6.67
CA GLU A 748 -25.36 -0.32 7.77
C GLU A 748 -23.98 0.21 8.16
N ASN A 749 -22.95 -0.64 8.14
CA ASN A 749 -21.57 -0.24 8.45
C ASN A 749 -20.94 0.66 7.38
N HIS A 750 -21.38 0.54 6.12
CA HIS A 750 -20.95 1.41 5.01
C HIS A 750 -21.84 2.65 4.83
N ALA A 751 -22.97 2.73 5.53
CA ALA A 751 -23.88 3.87 5.42
C ALA A 751 -23.30 5.11 6.12
N PRO A 752 -23.34 6.30 5.49
CA PRO A 752 -22.92 7.53 6.14
C PRO A 752 -23.92 7.91 7.26
N GLY A 753 -23.46 8.01 8.51
CA GLY A 753 -24.29 8.42 9.64
C GLY A 753 -23.85 7.89 11.00
N ASP A 754 -24.76 7.99 11.97
CA ASP A 754 -24.61 7.51 13.35
C ASP A 754 -24.44 5.98 13.44
N ALA A 755 -24.22 5.47 14.66
CA ALA A 755 -23.96 4.05 14.94
C ALA A 755 -24.89 3.08 14.18
N PRO A 756 -24.33 2.02 13.57
CA PRO A 756 -25.08 1.04 12.79
C PRO A 756 -26.14 0.35 13.65
N PHE A 757 -27.25 -0.07 13.04
CA PHE A 757 -28.31 -0.80 13.76
C PHE A 757 -27.80 -2.15 14.30
N ASP A 758 -28.04 -2.41 15.58
CA ASP A 758 -27.71 -3.70 16.20
C ASP A 758 -28.79 -4.76 15.91
N PHE A 759 -28.44 -5.76 15.09
CA PHE A 759 -29.31 -6.87 14.73
C PHE A 759 -29.33 -8.02 15.77
N SER A 760 -28.51 -7.94 16.83
CA SER A 760 -28.45 -8.97 17.88
C SER A 760 -29.80 -9.27 18.56
N PRO A 761 -30.70 -8.30 18.82
CA PRO A 761 -32.03 -8.58 19.34
C PRO A 761 -32.87 -9.46 18.39
N LEU A 762 -32.79 -9.20 17.09
CA LEU A 762 -33.55 -9.94 16.08
C LEU A 762 -33.03 -11.37 15.93
N ARG A 763 -31.70 -11.56 15.95
CA ARG A 763 -31.10 -12.90 15.99
C ARG A 763 -31.54 -13.71 17.21
N ARG A 764 -31.56 -13.08 18.40
CA ARG A 764 -32.05 -13.72 19.63
C ARG A 764 -33.51 -14.14 19.53
N GLU A 765 -34.36 -13.31 18.94
CA GLU A 765 -35.77 -13.62 18.75
C GLU A 765 -35.98 -14.82 17.80
N LEU A 766 -35.16 -14.91 16.75
CA LEU A 766 -35.16 -16.03 15.80
C LEU A 766 -34.41 -17.27 16.30
N ARG A 767 -33.79 -17.22 17.49
CA ARG A 767 -32.95 -18.28 18.06
C ARG A 767 -31.79 -18.67 17.12
N LEU A 768 -31.17 -17.68 16.51
CA LEU A 768 -29.92 -17.83 15.77
C LEU A 768 -28.74 -17.67 16.74
N ASP A 769 -27.64 -18.37 16.45
CA ASP A 769 -26.40 -18.20 17.20
C ASP A 769 -25.85 -16.78 16.96
N ILE A 770 -25.45 -16.10 18.04
CA ILE A 770 -24.82 -14.78 17.94
C ILE A 770 -23.34 -15.03 17.69
N THR A 771 -22.92 -15.02 16.43
CA THR A 771 -21.51 -15.22 16.01
C THR A 771 -20.80 -13.95 15.61
#